data_AF-A0A928DJ30-F1
#
_entry.id   AF-A0A928DJ30-F1
#
_cell.length_a   1.000
_cell.length_b   1.000
_cell.length_c   1.000
_cell.angle_alpha   90.00
_cell.angle_beta   90.00
_cell.angle_gamma   90.00
#
_symmetry.space_group_name_H-M   'P 1'
#
loop_
_entity.id
_entity.type
_entity.pdbx_description
1 polymer ?
#
loop_
_entity_poly.entity_id
_entity_poly.type
_entity_poly.pdbx_seq_one_letter_code
_entity_poly.pdbx_strand_id
1 'polypeptide(L)'
;MKLRLPLQLLRSVVFVLGLCSVQAAVRHTDVSTFTYVDFATNSGRYATGTTNELLDYIRQRDGGVKIEYTGGQAAYTLPHEMISFDSVADMGNVTAIGYNYIVTVAHNSSQLYPTFTGNDYGIGTGKSIKYVTVDEYGANNTFVHHIYYGTNDYKVARLTKLVTDVTPAQMTGGSSADYKGELVYRVGGGLQQLRDQNGNSDESIQGVYLVGGVAGVTNWASSTSDLRHGTVIGTTGWEPGKGAGAGTPLPFGSTEGDSGSPYFVWEGDAETGSYKFLMAHRGSTNNNMQTNGCEALEWTQNVMQADSFCVDMSTVSGALNINGAETPKDDDGKGGLSDTINGVTFTAVAAQGFLSDNDGNLYDKKWNSCFNAVETGQNTWKSLSDLKNSDTWYAYGNEYLNATASVEVVDKNVVAATGLTYAKLFQTQNLVFEAAADSASYTINVTKDTDLGAGYLHFAANGKKNVSFNVAPAGSDQLNSAGYVVDAGVQVNVSLRNSDASFMREWRKVGEGTLNICGSDNNEIFLNVGGKGKTLLNQEKGYAAYNVLVNTGSTVVIKDTTQIYRDLTFGNGGGTLDMNGNKMDWYLSGGETRDGFTINALTEEAVISNSSADRAVLSFKEGGNKKFVGSFRDSKDSALGIIYAGGGTWELNSIRTSLEHADSGLTVENGTVKLAGTLTVHGYGTTHTQYEADFTTRDNDWHYADAAMNVTVQKDATFELESHARLTGTVTVQEGGRYIMHEGVQYDQEYIEGGEKLESTADIKAYYGHKGDVKLAKDATLSWQRGSTELASLKGTAESGALEKVESTISSATQLRLESAEGESGRIASAVMSLQKNVSVELCELYLDSSSAITSADGATVSMQETTLALGSANTQLTSTTLDSALTLSLGGSVDTRMLLAAGTVVLDVESAALSGSLTLTGTGMVIDFTELTTPVEGLVRVHFGENVKFADTEKLTVTAFTDAGQAVGYFDQSDVGFVYFVIPEPATGTLSLLALAALAARRRRK
;
A
#
# COMPACT_ATOMS: atom_id res chain seq x y z
N MET A 1 45.10 47.11 -26.27
CA MET A 1 44.07 46.22 -26.84
C MET A 1 42.88 46.23 -25.88
N LYS A 2 41.78 46.91 -26.22
CA LYS A 2 40.55 46.95 -25.39
C LYS A 2 39.49 46.15 -26.14
N LEU A 3 39.11 44.97 -25.65
CA LEU A 3 38.00 44.22 -26.20
C LEU A 3 36.69 44.97 -25.91
N ARG A 4 35.96 45.33 -26.97
CA ARG A 4 34.58 45.81 -26.90
C ARG A 4 33.67 44.60 -27.10
N LEU A 5 32.95 44.19 -26.06
CA LEU A 5 31.87 43.21 -26.17
C LEU A 5 30.58 43.89 -26.69
N PRO A 6 29.75 43.21 -27.52
CA PRO A 6 28.50 43.76 -28.03
C PRO A 6 27.47 43.99 -26.91
N LEU A 7 26.72 45.10 -26.97
CA LEU A 7 25.70 45.49 -26.00
C LEU A 7 24.59 44.42 -25.80
N GLN A 8 24.41 43.49 -26.74
CA GLN A 8 23.43 42.40 -26.65
C GLN A 8 23.85 41.29 -25.67
N LEU A 9 25.16 41.07 -25.46
CA LEU A 9 25.66 40.14 -24.45
C LEU A 9 25.56 40.73 -23.03
N LEU A 10 25.66 42.06 -22.88
CA LEU A 10 25.42 42.71 -21.58
C LEU A 10 23.94 42.67 -21.17
N ARG A 11 23.00 42.67 -22.12
CA ARG A 11 21.56 42.46 -21.84
C ARG A 11 21.24 41.02 -21.43
N SER A 12 22.08 40.06 -21.79
CA SER A 12 21.91 38.64 -21.44
C SER A 12 22.61 38.28 -20.10
N VAL A 13 23.39 39.18 -19.51
CA VAL A 13 24.14 38.96 -18.26
C VAL A 13 23.58 39.79 -17.08
N VAL A 14 22.53 40.59 -17.30
CA VAL A 14 21.89 41.41 -16.23
C VAL A 14 20.47 40.95 -15.87
N PHE A 15 19.97 39.83 -16.43
CA PHE A 15 18.67 39.26 -16.05
C PHE A 15 18.73 38.16 -14.96
N VAL A 16 19.76 38.21 -14.09
CA VAL A 16 19.95 37.23 -12.98
C VAL A 16 20.01 37.87 -11.59
N LEU A 17 19.92 39.20 -11.45
CA LEU A 17 20.05 39.85 -10.12
C LEU A 17 18.97 40.91 -9.88
N GLY A 18 17.72 40.47 -9.91
CA GLY A 18 16.61 41.11 -9.23
C GLY A 18 16.31 40.39 -7.92
N LEU A 19 17.27 40.38 -6.98
CA LEU A 19 17.06 39.92 -5.61
C LEU A 19 16.14 40.94 -4.91
N CYS A 20 14.82 40.80 -5.11
CA CYS A 20 13.85 41.22 -4.11
C CYS A 20 14.00 40.25 -2.93
N SER A 21 14.02 40.80 -1.72
CA SER A 21 14.12 40.05 -0.46
C SER A 21 13.14 38.87 -0.42
N VAL A 22 13.71 37.68 -0.40
CA VAL A 22 13.08 36.36 -0.61
C VAL A 22 12.37 35.91 0.66
N GLN A 23 11.11 35.46 0.59
CA GLN A 23 10.38 34.95 1.76
C GLN A 23 9.65 33.64 1.40
N ALA A 24 9.57 32.69 2.37
CA ALA A 24 9.34 31.23 2.21
C ALA A 24 8.20 30.60 3.08
N ALA A 25 7.59 29.47 2.70
CA ALA A 25 6.52 28.72 3.34
C ALA A 25 6.90 28.42 4.78
N VAL A 26 6.07 28.86 5.71
CA VAL A 26 6.49 29.04 7.10
C VAL A 26 6.04 27.83 7.91
N ARG A 27 7.01 26.99 8.29
CA ARG A 27 6.86 25.94 9.28
C ARG A 27 7.31 26.43 10.65
N HIS A 28 6.87 25.75 11.69
CA HIS A 28 7.17 26.13 13.06
C HIS A 28 8.05 25.09 13.77
N THR A 29 9.01 25.55 14.58
CA THR A 29 10.05 24.72 15.23
C THR A 29 9.54 23.75 16.31
N ASP A 30 8.31 23.94 16.80
CA ASP A 30 7.69 23.01 17.77
C ASP A 30 7.04 21.77 17.13
N VAL A 31 7.13 21.66 15.81
CA VAL A 31 6.72 20.51 15.03
C VAL A 31 7.94 20.03 14.22
N SER A 32 8.12 18.72 14.14
CA SER A 32 9.16 18.10 13.32
C SER A 32 8.99 18.43 11.84
N THR A 33 10.10 18.57 11.11
CA THR A 33 10.05 18.68 9.65
C THR A 33 9.44 17.42 9.01
N PHE A 34 9.66 16.23 9.58
CA PHE A 34 9.08 14.98 9.09
C PHE A 34 7.55 15.02 9.13
N THR A 35 6.93 15.36 10.27
CA THR A 35 5.48 15.64 10.35
C THR A 35 4.97 16.52 9.21
N TYR A 36 5.61 17.64 8.88
CA TYR A 36 5.15 18.52 7.80
C TYR A 36 5.20 17.86 6.41
N VAL A 37 6.26 17.10 6.15
CA VAL A 37 6.51 16.45 4.86
C VAL A 37 5.62 15.22 4.70
N ASP A 38 5.53 14.39 5.74
CA ASP A 38 4.72 13.17 5.73
C ASP A 38 3.24 13.48 5.64
N PHE A 39 2.80 14.55 6.32
CA PHE A 39 1.44 15.07 6.19
C PHE A 39 1.13 15.47 4.75
N ALA A 40 2.05 16.16 4.07
CA ALA A 40 1.84 16.60 2.69
C ALA A 40 1.90 15.47 1.65
N THR A 41 2.71 14.46 1.91
CA THR A 41 2.94 13.33 0.98
C THR A 41 2.10 12.11 1.32
N ASN A 42 1.24 12.19 2.33
CA ASN A 42 0.49 11.06 2.86
C ASN A 42 1.38 9.84 3.10
N SER A 43 2.48 10.02 3.82
CA SER A 43 3.41 8.96 4.19
C SER A 43 3.46 8.74 5.70
N GLY A 44 4.11 7.65 6.15
CA GLY A 44 4.17 7.24 7.55
C GLY A 44 2.79 7.22 8.22
N ARG A 45 2.67 7.92 9.37
CA ARG A 45 1.43 8.01 10.16
C ARG A 45 0.25 8.62 9.40
N TYR A 46 0.55 9.38 8.35
CA TYR A 46 -0.40 10.15 7.55
C TYR A 46 -0.76 9.45 6.23
N ALA A 47 -0.39 8.17 6.06
CA ALA A 47 -0.80 7.35 4.91
C ALA A 47 -2.32 7.30 4.74
N THR A 48 -2.82 7.39 3.50
CA THR A 48 -4.26 7.38 3.22
C THR A 48 -4.66 6.17 2.40
N GLY A 49 -5.96 5.87 2.37
CA GLY A 49 -6.47 4.73 1.62
C GLY A 49 -6.14 3.41 2.27
N THR A 50 -5.29 2.61 1.62
CA THR A 50 -4.90 1.30 2.14
C THR A 50 -3.72 1.43 3.08
N THR A 51 -3.81 0.81 4.25
CA THR A 51 -2.73 0.73 5.24
C THR A 51 -2.55 -0.72 5.72
N ASN A 52 -1.42 -1.01 6.36
CA ASN A 52 -1.22 -2.29 7.04
C ASN A 52 -2.00 -2.36 8.36
N GLU A 53 -2.18 -3.56 8.91
CA GLU A 53 -2.97 -3.75 10.13
C GLU A 53 -2.38 -3.04 11.36
N LEU A 54 -1.05 -2.85 11.39
CA LEU A 54 -0.38 -2.17 12.50
C LEU A 54 -0.74 -0.68 12.56
N LEU A 55 -0.72 0.01 11.42
CA LEU A 55 -1.10 1.42 11.36
C LEU A 55 -2.59 1.61 11.68
N ASP A 56 -3.45 0.69 11.23
CA ASP A 56 -4.87 0.67 11.58
C ASP A 56 -5.09 0.51 13.09
N TYR A 57 -4.38 -0.44 13.70
CA TYR A 57 -4.39 -0.64 15.15
C TYR A 57 -3.95 0.61 15.91
N ILE A 58 -2.88 1.26 15.45
CA ILE A 58 -2.37 2.45 16.13
C ILE A 58 -3.38 3.59 16.05
N ARG A 59 -4.02 3.82 14.89
CA ARG A 59 -5.10 4.80 14.75
C ARG A 59 -6.27 4.50 15.68
N GLN A 60 -6.65 3.23 15.81
CA GLN A 60 -7.71 2.82 16.74
C GLN A 60 -7.32 3.07 18.20
N ARG A 61 -6.12 2.66 18.61
CA ARG A 61 -5.55 2.88 19.95
C ARG A 61 -5.51 4.37 20.29
N ASP A 62 -5.15 5.19 19.31
CA ASP A 62 -4.95 6.63 19.47
C ASP A 62 -6.22 7.46 19.31
N GLY A 63 -7.33 6.86 18.85
CA GLY A 63 -8.60 7.55 18.63
C GLY A 63 -8.64 8.40 17.35
N GLY A 64 -7.74 8.13 16.41
CA GLY A 64 -7.61 8.85 15.14
C GLY A 64 -6.16 9.12 14.74
N VAL A 65 -5.98 9.98 13.73
CA VAL A 65 -4.65 10.43 13.27
C VAL A 65 -4.16 11.54 14.19
N LYS A 66 -2.95 11.39 14.74
CA LYS A 66 -2.35 12.34 15.68
C LYS A 66 -1.20 13.12 15.07
N ILE A 67 -1.19 14.42 15.35
CA ILE A 67 -0.05 15.31 15.15
C ILE A 67 0.71 15.40 16.47
N GLU A 68 1.93 14.87 16.48
CA GLU A 68 2.82 14.93 17.62
C GLU A 68 3.72 16.18 17.55
N TYR A 69 4.01 16.77 18.70
CA TYR A 69 4.78 18.00 18.83
C TYR A 69 6.11 17.76 19.52
N THR A 70 7.16 18.41 19.04
CA THR A 70 8.51 18.35 19.62
C THR A 70 8.71 19.40 20.73
N GLY A 71 7.84 20.41 20.81
CA GLY A 71 7.88 21.46 21.84
C GLY A 71 7.32 21.07 23.22
N GLY A 72 6.94 19.80 23.42
CA GLY A 72 6.41 19.28 24.69
C GLY A 72 4.92 19.54 24.93
N GLN A 73 4.20 20.09 23.95
CA GLN A 73 2.73 20.22 24.01
C GLN A 73 2.04 18.87 23.82
N ALA A 74 0.78 18.76 24.25
CA ALA A 74 -0.04 17.57 24.03
C ALA A 74 -0.34 17.39 22.54
N ALA A 75 -0.24 16.15 22.05
CA ALA A 75 -0.57 15.80 20.67
C ALA A 75 -2.00 16.22 20.31
N TYR A 76 -2.21 16.59 19.04
CA TYR A 76 -3.52 16.95 18.50
C TYR A 76 -4.09 15.81 17.67
N THR A 77 -5.29 15.35 17.99
CA THR A 77 -5.99 14.33 17.18
C THR A 77 -6.84 15.06 16.14
N LEU A 78 -6.69 14.70 14.87
CA LEU A 78 -7.52 15.23 13.80
C LEU A 78 -9.00 14.91 14.07
N PRO A 79 -9.93 15.82 13.78
CA PRO A 79 -11.36 15.58 13.99
C PRO A 79 -11.95 14.53 13.03
N HIS A 80 -11.28 14.27 11.91
CA HIS A 80 -11.67 13.35 10.85
C HIS A 80 -10.44 12.51 10.40
N GLU A 81 -10.63 11.57 9.48
CA GLU A 81 -9.54 10.81 8.88
C GLU A 81 -8.50 11.72 8.19
N MET A 82 -7.33 11.18 7.88
CA MET A 82 -6.33 11.96 7.14
C MET A 82 -6.83 12.27 5.73
N ILE A 83 -6.73 13.54 5.32
CA ILE A 83 -7.01 13.97 3.94
C ILE A 83 -6.02 13.34 2.97
N SER A 84 -6.52 12.89 1.80
CA SER A 84 -5.66 12.52 0.67
C SER A 84 -5.33 13.75 -0.18
N PHE A 85 -4.04 13.94 -0.45
CA PHE A 85 -3.51 14.99 -1.32
C PHE A 85 -3.14 14.47 -2.72
N ASP A 86 -3.57 13.26 -3.08
CA ASP A 86 -3.29 12.64 -4.39
C ASP A 86 -3.67 13.57 -5.56
N SER A 87 -4.80 14.27 -5.46
CA SER A 87 -5.26 15.24 -6.47
C SER A 87 -4.33 16.42 -6.70
N VAL A 88 -3.29 16.62 -5.88
CA VAL A 88 -2.38 17.76 -5.95
C VAL A 88 -1.14 17.39 -6.74
N ALA A 89 -0.76 18.23 -7.71
CA ALA A 89 0.43 17.99 -8.51
C ALA A 89 1.71 17.98 -7.64
N ASP A 90 2.76 17.31 -8.09
CA ASP A 90 4.04 17.14 -7.36
C ASP A 90 4.71 18.47 -6.97
N MET A 91 4.41 19.56 -7.69
CA MET A 91 4.89 20.91 -7.38
C MET A 91 4.04 21.65 -6.34
N GLY A 92 2.89 21.10 -5.95
CA GLY A 92 2.01 21.64 -4.93
C GLY A 92 1.24 22.89 -5.36
N ASN A 93 1.20 23.23 -6.65
CA ASN A 93 0.66 24.49 -7.18
C ASN A 93 -0.58 24.33 -8.07
N VAL A 94 -1.07 23.09 -8.23
CA VAL A 94 -2.16 22.70 -9.12
C VAL A 94 -2.93 21.56 -8.49
N THR A 95 -4.25 21.52 -8.69
CA THR A 95 -5.11 20.42 -8.19
C THR A 95 -6.04 19.90 -9.28
N ALA A 96 -6.15 18.59 -9.44
CA ALA A 96 -7.15 17.94 -10.27
C ALA A 96 -8.53 18.06 -9.62
N ILE A 97 -9.49 18.66 -10.31
CA ILE A 97 -10.87 18.89 -9.84
C ILE A 97 -11.93 18.19 -10.70
N GLY A 98 -11.48 17.51 -11.75
CA GLY A 98 -12.28 16.65 -12.60
C GLY A 98 -11.37 15.72 -13.38
N TYR A 99 -11.96 14.74 -14.09
CA TYR A 99 -11.15 13.74 -14.79
C TYR A 99 -10.26 14.31 -15.91
N ASN A 100 -10.53 15.50 -16.43
CA ASN A 100 -9.63 16.21 -17.36
C ASN A 100 -9.53 17.70 -17.05
N TYR A 101 -9.73 18.11 -15.79
CA TYR A 101 -9.59 19.51 -15.39
C TYR A 101 -8.73 19.66 -14.14
N ILE A 102 -7.94 20.71 -14.17
CA ILE A 102 -7.14 21.17 -13.04
C ILE A 102 -7.46 22.62 -12.71
N VAL A 103 -7.19 23.02 -11.47
CA VAL A 103 -7.33 24.39 -10.97
C VAL A 103 -5.98 24.92 -10.47
N THR A 104 -5.74 26.21 -10.68
CA THR A 104 -4.62 26.99 -10.13
C THR A 104 -4.99 28.48 -10.12
N VAL A 105 -4.00 29.36 -9.94
CA VAL A 105 -4.17 30.82 -10.00
C VAL A 105 -3.76 31.40 -11.37
N ALA A 106 -4.31 32.56 -11.72
CA ALA A 106 -4.19 33.09 -13.08
C ALA A 106 -2.78 33.57 -13.43
N HIS A 107 -2.05 34.09 -12.44
CA HIS A 107 -0.67 34.51 -12.63
C HIS A 107 0.31 33.35 -12.87
N ASN A 108 -0.10 32.10 -12.62
CA ASN A 108 0.58 30.91 -13.15
C ASN A 108 0.28 30.76 -14.64
N SER A 109 0.89 31.66 -15.42
CA SER A 109 0.48 31.98 -16.79
C SER A 109 1.09 31.09 -17.88
N SER A 110 2.02 30.19 -17.55
CA SER A 110 2.58 29.23 -18.50
C SER A 110 1.63 28.04 -18.75
N GLN A 111 1.82 27.37 -19.89
CA GLN A 111 1.26 26.02 -20.10
C GLN A 111 1.79 25.09 -18.99
N LEU A 112 0.92 24.23 -18.48
CA LEU A 112 1.22 23.38 -17.33
C LEU A 112 1.42 21.93 -17.80
N TYR A 113 2.37 21.27 -17.15
CA TYR A 113 2.71 19.87 -17.39
C TYR A 113 2.68 19.10 -16.07
N PRO A 114 1.50 18.99 -15.42
CA PRO A 114 1.45 18.40 -14.10
C PRO A 114 1.78 16.91 -14.16
N THR A 115 2.49 16.49 -13.13
CA THR A 115 2.58 15.11 -12.65
C THR A 115 2.04 15.10 -11.24
N PHE A 116 1.42 14.01 -10.80
CA PHE A 116 0.78 13.94 -9.46
C PHE A 116 1.45 12.94 -8.52
N THR A 117 2.34 12.10 -9.06
CA THR A 117 2.82 10.88 -8.41
C THR A 117 4.34 10.76 -8.46
N GLY A 118 5.03 11.80 -8.93
CA GLY A 118 6.49 11.85 -9.00
C GLY A 118 7.16 11.92 -7.64
N ASN A 119 6.45 12.39 -6.61
CA ASN A 119 6.90 12.43 -5.22
C ASN A 119 6.47 11.18 -4.42
N ASP A 120 5.74 10.24 -5.04
CA ASP A 120 5.28 9.02 -4.36
C ASP A 120 6.39 7.97 -4.35
N TYR A 121 6.51 7.29 -3.20
CA TYR A 121 7.51 6.24 -3.02
C TYR A 121 7.28 5.09 -4.02
N GLY A 122 8.37 4.62 -4.63
CA GLY A 122 8.35 3.54 -5.62
C GLY A 122 8.00 3.95 -7.06
N ILE A 123 7.41 5.14 -7.27
CA ILE A 123 7.11 5.69 -8.59
C ILE A 123 8.27 6.57 -9.09
N GLY A 124 8.46 7.73 -8.47
CA GLY A 124 9.46 8.73 -8.89
C GLY A 124 9.12 9.42 -10.22
N THR A 125 9.78 10.55 -10.48
CA THR A 125 9.54 11.41 -11.67
C THR A 125 9.70 10.71 -13.03
N GLY A 126 10.53 9.67 -13.11
CA GLY A 126 10.75 8.90 -14.35
C GLY A 126 9.60 7.95 -14.71
N LYS A 127 8.72 7.63 -13.75
CA LYS A 127 7.59 6.73 -13.93
C LYS A 127 6.25 7.43 -13.69
N SER A 128 6.19 8.71 -13.33
CA SER A 128 4.92 9.40 -13.16
C SER A 128 4.23 9.66 -14.51
N ILE A 129 2.90 9.62 -14.52
CA ILE A 129 2.13 9.99 -15.70
C ILE A 129 2.26 11.49 -15.92
N LYS A 130 2.60 11.89 -17.14
CA LYS A 130 2.73 13.31 -17.51
C LYS A 130 1.47 13.75 -18.21
N TYR A 131 0.89 14.83 -17.70
CA TYR A 131 -0.30 15.44 -18.27
C TYR A 131 0.07 16.74 -19.00
N VAL A 132 -0.73 17.09 -20.00
CA VAL A 132 -0.52 18.29 -20.81
C VAL A 132 -1.80 19.10 -20.84
N THR A 133 -1.73 20.38 -20.47
CA THR A 133 -2.88 21.30 -20.63
C THR A 133 -3.05 21.76 -22.07
N VAL A 134 -4.29 21.99 -22.44
CA VAL A 134 -4.69 22.63 -23.69
C VAL A 134 -4.67 24.16 -23.53
N ASP A 135 -3.51 24.70 -23.11
CA ASP A 135 -3.25 26.13 -23.01
C ASP A 135 -2.20 26.54 -24.04
N GLU A 136 -2.25 27.77 -24.54
CA GLU A 136 -1.24 28.30 -25.47
C GLU A 136 -0.51 29.53 -24.88
N TYR A 137 0.82 29.39 -24.69
CA TYR A 137 1.70 30.48 -24.23
C TYR A 137 2.66 30.93 -25.35
N GLY A 138 2.46 32.15 -25.87
CA GLY A 138 3.33 32.74 -26.88
C GLY A 138 4.54 33.48 -26.29
N ALA A 139 5.72 33.35 -26.89
CA ALA A 139 7.00 33.93 -26.46
C ALA A 139 7.09 35.49 -26.43
N ASN A 140 5.99 36.21 -26.61
CA ASN A 140 5.92 37.68 -26.69
C ASN A 140 4.76 38.30 -25.90
N ASN A 141 4.31 37.69 -24.78
CA ASN A 141 3.12 38.14 -24.02
C ASN A 141 1.81 38.16 -24.84
N THR A 142 1.74 37.40 -25.92
CA THR A 142 0.54 37.24 -26.75
C THR A 142 -0.17 35.97 -26.30
N PHE A 143 -1.09 36.15 -25.34
CA PHE A 143 -1.94 35.11 -24.76
C PHE A 143 -3.18 34.93 -25.61
N VAL A 144 -3.49 33.68 -25.98
CA VAL A 144 -4.55 33.44 -26.95
C VAL A 144 -5.79 32.79 -26.32
N HIS A 145 -5.63 31.74 -25.52
CA HIS A 145 -6.77 31.06 -24.89
C HIS A 145 -6.41 30.56 -23.48
N HIS A 146 -7.09 31.10 -22.46
CA HIS A 146 -7.08 30.63 -21.08
C HIS A 146 -8.49 30.71 -20.50
N ILE A 147 -8.84 29.78 -19.63
CA ILE A 147 -10.09 29.83 -18.86
C ILE A 147 -9.82 30.61 -17.58
N TYR A 148 -10.02 31.93 -17.65
CA TYR A 148 -9.87 32.84 -16.51
C TYR A 148 -11.20 33.36 -16.02
N TYR A 149 -11.32 33.49 -14.70
CA TYR A 149 -12.46 34.13 -14.09
C TYR A 149 -12.32 35.66 -14.06
N GLY A 150 -12.42 36.30 -15.23
CA GLY A 150 -12.37 37.77 -15.35
C GLY A 150 -11.06 38.38 -14.87
N THR A 151 -11.12 39.37 -13.97
CA THR A 151 -9.95 39.99 -13.32
C THR A 151 -9.47 39.25 -12.07
N ASN A 152 -10.06 38.09 -11.75
CA ASN A 152 -9.66 37.31 -10.59
C ASN A 152 -8.46 36.43 -10.89
N ASP A 153 -7.64 36.27 -9.87
CA ASP A 153 -6.44 35.45 -9.93
C ASP A 153 -6.78 33.97 -9.74
N TYR A 154 -7.62 33.44 -10.64
CA TYR A 154 -8.13 32.06 -10.61
C TYR A 154 -8.23 31.51 -12.04
N LYS A 155 -7.70 30.30 -12.24
CA LYS A 155 -7.58 29.63 -13.54
C LYS A 155 -8.02 28.17 -13.42
N VAL A 156 -8.78 27.71 -14.41
CA VAL A 156 -8.93 26.29 -14.67
C VAL A 156 -8.29 25.95 -16.02
N ALA A 157 -7.72 24.75 -16.14
CA ALA A 157 -7.11 24.29 -17.37
C ALA A 157 -7.59 22.88 -17.69
N ARG A 158 -7.84 22.65 -18.99
CA ARG A 158 -8.28 21.35 -19.48
C ARG A 158 -7.08 20.51 -19.89
N LEU A 159 -7.11 19.24 -19.54
CA LEU A 159 -6.10 18.25 -19.88
C LEU A 159 -6.47 17.51 -21.16
N THR A 160 -5.45 17.13 -21.92
CA THR A 160 -5.57 16.40 -23.19
C THR A 160 -5.95 14.92 -23.04
N LYS A 161 -5.83 14.35 -21.82
CA LYS A 161 -6.17 12.97 -21.45
C LYS A 161 -6.83 12.94 -20.08
N LEU A 162 -7.56 11.87 -19.79
CA LEU A 162 -8.13 11.62 -18.46
C LEU A 162 -7.03 11.35 -17.41
N VAL A 163 -7.21 11.92 -16.21
CA VAL A 163 -6.43 11.65 -15.01
C VAL A 163 -6.85 10.31 -14.43
N THR A 164 -5.92 9.35 -14.37
CA THR A 164 -6.18 7.96 -13.97
C THR A 164 -5.47 7.57 -12.68
N ASP A 165 -4.34 8.22 -12.37
CA ASP A 165 -3.45 7.89 -11.27
C ASP A 165 -3.78 8.58 -9.95
N VAL A 166 -4.81 9.44 -9.92
CA VAL A 166 -5.30 10.10 -8.70
C VAL A 166 -6.83 10.27 -8.73
N THR A 167 -7.44 10.47 -7.57
CA THR A 167 -8.87 10.80 -7.45
C THR A 167 -9.04 12.31 -7.52
N PRO A 168 -9.73 12.87 -8.54
CA PRO A 168 -9.94 14.32 -8.58
C PRO A 168 -10.70 14.83 -7.35
N ALA A 169 -10.25 15.96 -6.82
CA ALA A 169 -10.88 16.60 -5.68
C ALA A 169 -12.29 17.07 -6.01
N GLN A 170 -13.24 16.74 -5.14
CA GLN A 170 -14.59 17.29 -5.24
C GLN A 170 -14.59 18.72 -4.72
N MET A 171 -15.21 19.63 -5.46
CA MET A 171 -15.41 21.00 -5.00
C MET A 171 -16.49 21.08 -3.90
N THR A 172 -16.39 22.09 -3.04
CA THR A 172 -17.39 22.35 -1.99
C THR A 172 -18.79 22.61 -2.57
N GLY A 173 -19.82 22.22 -1.83
CA GLY A 173 -21.24 22.48 -2.17
C GLY A 173 -21.85 23.67 -1.43
N GLY A 174 -21.33 23.98 -0.25
CA GLY A 174 -21.82 25.05 0.62
C GLY A 174 -21.45 26.48 0.20
N SER A 175 -22.13 27.45 0.80
CA SER A 175 -21.69 28.83 0.71
C SER A 175 -20.42 28.98 1.52
N SER A 176 -19.56 29.77 0.96
CA SER A 176 -18.21 29.98 1.40
C SER A 176 -18.14 30.62 2.82
N ALA A 177 -19.19 31.33 3.25
CA ALA A 177 -19.36 31.84 4.62
C ALA A 177 -19.62 30.75 5.69
N ASP A 178 -20.03 29.55 5.28
CA ASP A 178 -20.38 28.44 6.17
C ASP A 178 -19.13 27.83 6.84
N TYR A 179 -17.95 28.07 6.27
CA TYR A 179 -16.68 27.47 6.72
C TYR A 179 -15.90 28.33 7.73
N LYS A 180 -16.48 29.42 8.24
CA LYS A 180 -15.77 30.28 9.21
C LYS A 180 -15.60 29.54 10.55
N GLY A 181 -14.34 29.41 10.98
CA GLY A 181 -13.99 28.68 12.20
C GLY A 181 -13.71 27.19 11.96
N GLU A 182 -13.99 26.67 10.77
CA GLU A 182 -13.60 25.32 10.36
C GLU A 182 -12.09 25.21 10.17
N LEU A 183 -11.58 23.99 10.31
CA LEU A 183 -10.21 23.68 9.97
C LEU A 183 -10.08 23.45 8.46
N VAL A 184 -9.06 24.07 7.88
CA VAL A 184 -8.66 23.82 6.51
C VAL A 184 -7.29 23.15 6.46
N TYR A 185 -7.16 22.29 5.47
CA TYR A 185 -6.03 21.42 5.24
C TYR A 185 -5.38 21.84 3.94
N ARG A 186 -4.06 21.92 3.90
CA ARG A 186 -3.36 22.40 2.72
C ARG A 186 -2.05 21.68 2.51
N VAL A 187 -1.55 21.79 1.29
CA VAL A 187 -0.22 21.33 0.88
C VAL A 187 0.35 22.32 -0.12
N GLY A 188 1.65 22.61 -0.07
CA GLY A 188 2.31 23.53 -0.99
C GLY A 188 3.80 23.22 -1.16
N GLY A 189 4.34 23.54 -2.33
CA GLY A 189 5.74 23.33 -2.71
C GLY A 189 6.54 24.63 -2.85
N GLY A 190 6.12 25.73 -2.21
CA GLY A 190 6.83 26.99 -2.25
C GLY A 190 8.26 26.92 -1.68
N LEU A 191 8.97 28.05 -1.66
CA LEU A 191 10.24 28.15 -0.91
C LEU A 191 9.98 27.75 0.56
N GLN A 192 10.93 27.21 1.32
CA GLN A 192 10.67 26.74 2.70
C GLN A 192 11.39 27.57 3.78
N GLN A 193 10.68 27.91 4.87
CA GLN A 193 11.18 28.66 6.04
C GLN A 193 10.83 27.93 7.32
N LEU A 194 11.76 27.96 8.28
CA LEU A 194 11.54 27.49 9.63
C LEU A 194 11.54 28.69 10.60
N ARG A 195 10.48 28.83 11.41
CA ARG A 195 10.35 29.90 12.39
C ARG A 195 10.20 29.41 13.82
N ASP A 196 10.84 30.13 14.73
CA ASP A 196 10.67 29.94 16.16
C ASP A 196 9.35 30.57 16.67
N GLN A 197 9.03 30.30 17.94
CA GLN A 197 7.87 30.87 18.63
C GLN A 197 7.89 32.40 18.67
N ASN A 198 9.04 33.05 18.50
CA ASN A 198 9.16 34.51 18.54
C ASN A 198 9.09 35.15 17.15
N GLY A 199 9.04 34.35 16.08
CA GLY A 199 9.03 34.81 14.70
C GLY A 199 10.37 35.04 14.07
N ASN A 200 11.44 34.64 14.75
CA ASN A 200 12.77 34.61 14.15
C ASN A 200 12.83 33.48 13.13
N SER A 201 13.44 33.76 11.99
CA SER A 201 13.69 32.74 10.96
C SER A 201 15.03 32.09 11.27
N ASP A 202 15.03 30.80 11.58
CA ASP A 202 16.27 30.06 11.88
C ASP A 202 16.94 29.58 10.59
N GLU A 203 16.17 29.17 9.57
CA GLU A 203 16.72 28.70 8.29
C GLU A 203 15.78 28.99 7.10
N SER A 204 16.36 29.25 5.93
CA SER A 204 15.66 29.29 4.63
C SER A 204 16.23 28.18 3.75
N ILE A 205 15.39 27.21 3.40
CA ILE A 205 15.74 26.10 2.53
C ILE A 205 15.10 26.39 1.16
N GLN A 206 15.92 26.46 0.09
CA GLN A 206 15.37 26.63 -1.26
C GLN A 206 14.62 25.36 -1.68
N GLY A 207 13.40 25.56 -2.19
CA GLY A 207 12.36 24.56 -2.35
C GLY A 207 12.65 23.43 -3.34
N VAL A 208 12.41 22.21 -2.88
CA VAL A 208 12.38 20.99 -3.70
C VAL A 208 11.35 19.95 -3.18
N TYR A 209 10.50 20.28 -2.20
CA TYR A 209 9.58 19.31 -1.58
C TYR A 209 8.27 19.93 -1.07
N LEU A 210 7.25 19.09 -0.91
CA LEU A 210 5.92 19.45 -0.41
C LEU A 210 5.86 19.49 1.11
N VAL A 211 5.10 20.43 1.64
CA VAL A 211 4.81 20.57 3.08
C VAL A 211 3.33 20.84 3.32
N GLY A 212 2.80 20.22 4.37
CA GLY A 212 1.38 20.23 4.70
C GLY A 212 1.03 21.16 5.85
N GLY A 213 -0.24 21.51 6.02
CA GLY A 213 -0.66 22.40 7.10
C GLY A 213 -2.13 22.29 7.46
N VAL A 214 -2.44 22.64 8.71
CA VAL A 214 -3.81 22.68 9.25
C VAL A 214 -4.01 23.97 10.03
N ALA A 215 -4.99 24.76 9.60
CA ALA A 215 -5.28 26.07 10.18
C ALA A 215 -6.78 26.37 10.20
N GLY A 216 -7.24 27.13 11.19
CA GLY A 216 -8.61 27.64 11.21
C GLY A 216 -8.86 28.77 10.20
N VAL A 217 -10.09 28.81 9.65
CA VAL A 217 -10.58 29.93 8.85
C VAL A 217 -10.92 31.12 9.76
N THR A 218 -10.29 32.27 9.52
CA THR A 218 -10.35 33.45 10.40
C THR A 218 -11.32 34.52 9.91
N ASN A 219 -11.24 34.86 8.63
CA ASN A 219 -11.98 35.95 8.03
C ASN A 219 -12.48 35.58 6.64
N TRP A 220 -13.63 36.16 6.32
CA TRP A 220 -14.32 36.02 5.05
C TRP A 220 -14.59 37.40 4.46
N ALA A 221 -14.15 37.66 3.23
CA ALA A 221 -14.52 38.87 2.51
C ALA A 221 -15.10 38.51 1.13
N SER A 222 -16.43 38.57 1.01
CA SER A 222 -17.10 38.69 -0.29
C SER A 222 -17.14 40.16 -0.65
N SER A 223 -16.50 40.56 -1.75
CA SER A 223 -16.70 41.92 -2.26
C SER A 223 -18.07 41.97 -2.95
N THR A 224 -19.02 42.58 -2.26
CA THR A 224 -20.47 42.56 -2.54
C THR A 224 -20.94 43.47 -3.68
N SER A 225 -20.11 43.83 -4.67
CA SER A 225 -20.53 44.80 -5.70
C SER A 225 -20.39 44.39 -7.16
N ASP A 226 -19.87 43.21 -7.46
CA ASP A 226 -19.89 42.67 -8.83
C ASP A 226 -19.54 41.19 -8.77
N LEU A 227 -20.16 40.34 -9.58
CA LEU A 227 -19.74 38.95 -9.81
C LEU A 227 -18.33 38.87 -10.45
N ARG A 228 -17.51 39.92 -10.36
CA ARG A 228 -16.18 40.08 -10.94
C ARG A 228 -15.05 39.95 -9.93
N HIS A 229 -15.37 39.57 -8.69
CA HIS A 229 -14.39 39.40 -7.62
C HIS A 229 -14.67 38.09 -6.87
N GLY A 230 -13.82 37.08 -7.07
CA GLY A 230 -13.89 35.79 -6.36
C GLY A 230 -13.72 35.97 -4.85
N THR A 231 -14.14 34.98 -4.07
CA THR A 231 -14.11 35.14 -2.62
C THR A 231 -12.72 34.95 -2.03
N VAL A 232 -12.38 35.80 -1.06
CA VAL A 232 -11.09 35.74 -0.36
C VAL A 232 -11.28 35.13 1.02
N ILE A 233 -10.62 34.00 1.25
CA ILE A 233 -10.63 33.27 2.53
C ILE A 233 -9.31 33.53 3.24
N GLY A 234 -9.37 34.02 4.48
CA GLY A 234 -8.21 34.22 5.33
C GLY A 234 -8.03 33.08 6.32
N THR A 235 -6.85 32.46 6.40
CA THR A 235 -6.49 31.52 7.48
C THR A 235 -5.42 32.10 8.39
N THR A 236 -5.40 31.70 9.67
CA THR A 236 -4.28 31.97 10.59
C THR A 236 -3.17 30.99 10.28
N GLY A 237 -2.13 31.42 9.58
CA GLY A 237 -1.01 30.55 9.24
C GLY A 237 -0.08 30.32 10.42
N TRP A 238 0.41 31.41 11.00
CA TRP A 238 1.29 31.42 12.17
C TRP A 238 1.24 32.80 12.86
N GLU A 239 1.37 32.86 14.19
CA GLU A 239 1.38 34.11 14.96
C GLU A 239 2.59 34.21 15.91
N PRO A 240 3.31 35.37 15.97
CA PRO A 240 4.38 35.58 16.93
C PRO A 240 3.90 35.37 18.38
N GLY A 241 4.64 34.57 19.13
CA GLY A 241 4.33 34.16 20.50
C GLY A 241 3.36 32.98 20.61
N LYS A 242 2.94 32.38 19.48
CA LYS A 242 2.05 31.21 19.45
C LYS A 242 2.62 30.10 18.58
N GLY A 243 2.83 28.94 19.18
CA GLY A 243 3.16 27.70 18.47
C GLY A 243 1.92 26.93 18.02
N ALA A 244 2.10 25.63 17.73
CA ALA A 244 1.02 24.73 17.39
C ALA A 244 -0.03 24.63 18.51
N GLY A 245 -1.31 24.52 18.13
CA GLY A 245 -2.42 24.45 19.07
C GLY A 245 -3.76 24.19 18.37
N ALA A 246 -4.86 24.09 19.13
CA ALA A 246 -6.13 23.60 18.58
C ALA A 246 -6.71 24.40 17.39
N GLY A 247 -6.46 25.71 17.31
CA GLY A 247 -6.89 26.56 16.18
C GLY A 247 -5.91 26.58 14.99
N THR A 248 -4.68 26.12 15.21
CA THR A 248 -3.66 25.96 14.18
C THR A 248 -2.84 24.71 14.48
N PRO A 249 -3.43 23.50 14.32
CA PRO A 249 -2.79 22.27 14.76
C PRO A 249 -1.46 22.00 14.06
N LEU A 250 -1.35 22.39 12.79
CA LEU A 250 -0.12 22.29 12.03
C LEU A 250 0.16 23.65 11.39
N PRO A 251 0.82 24.58 12.11
CA PRO A 251 1.02 25.95 11.66
C PRO A 251 1.72 26.03 10.31
N PHE A 252 1.17 26.82 9.41
CA PHE A 252 1.63 26.96 8.03
C PHE A 252 1.44 28.38 7.50
N GLY A 253 2.50 29.07 7.12
CA GLY A 253 2.42 30.32 6.33
C GLY A 253 2.74 30.12 4.85
N SER A 254 2.17 30.94 3.96
CA SER A 254 2.44 30.88 2.50
C SER A 254 3.45 31.91 2.03
N THR A 255 4.14 31.60 0.93
CA THR A 255 5.07 32.51 0.24
C THR A 255 5.22 32.29 -1.26
N GLU A 256 6.27 32.86 -1.87
CA GLU A 256 6.56 32.70 -3.29
C GLU A 256 6.76 31.22 -3.64
N GLY A 257 6.06 30.80 -4.70
CA GLY A 257 5.98 29.41 -5.14
C GLY A 257 4.76 28.65 -4.59
N ASP A 258 4.12 29.10 -3.51
CA ASP A 258 2.85 28.50 -3.03
C ASP A 258 1.63 28.93 -3.85
N SER A 259 1.80 29.86 -4.80
CA SER A 259 0.73 30.32 -5.69
C SER A 259 0.07 29.17 -6.45
N GLY A 260 -1.24 29.01 -6.26
CA GLY A 260 -2.03 27.92 -6.82
C GLY A 260 -2.23 26.74 -5.88
N SER A 261 -1.49 26.66 -4.78
CA SER A 261 -1.60 25.56 -3.81
C SER A 261 -3.01 25.44 -3.22
N PRO A 262 -3.54 24.22 -3.05
CA PRO A 262 -4.93 24.03 -2.64
C PRO A 262 -5.14 24.16 -1.14
N TYR A 263 -6.37 24.52 -0.79
CA TYR A 263 -6.95 24.33 0.52
C TYR A 263 -8.17 23.44 0.41
N PHE A 264 -8.32 22.58 1.40
CA PHE A 264 -9.43 21.66 1.53
C PHE A 264 -10.13 21.85 2.86
N VAL A 265 -11.41 21.54 2.90
CA VAL A 265 -12.25 21.58 4.10
C VAL A 265 -13.07 20.31 4.18
N TRP A 266 -13.37 19.85 5.39
CA TRP A 266 -14.31 18.77 5.60
C TRP A 266 -15.74 19.26 5.40
N GLU A 267 -16.53 18.60 4.55
CA GLU A 267 -17.95 18.89 4.37
C GLU A 267 -18.77 17.62 4.61
N GLY A 268 -19.76 17.70 5.51
CA GLY A 268 -20.64 16.59 5.90
C GLY A 268 -20.42 16.11 7.34
N ASP A 269 -21.16 15.08 7.74
CA ASP A 269 -21.01 14.43 9.05
C ASP A 269 -19.97 13.28 9.01
N ALA A 270 -19.84 12.53 10.10
CA ALA A 270 -18.87 11.43 10.19
C ALA A 270 -19.18 10.23 9.28
N GLU A 271 -20.40 10.08 8.77
CA GLU A 271 -20.80 8.94 7.94
C GLU A 271 -20.75 9.26 6.44
N THR A 272 -21.10 10.50 6.05
CA THR A 272 -21.17 10.91 4.64
C THR A 272 -20.16 11.99 4.26
N GLY A 273 -19.40 12.49 5.24
CA GLY A 273 -18.48 13.59 5.03
C GLY A 273 -17.27 13.21 4.19
N SER A 274 -16.66 14.22 3.60
CA SER A 274 -15.41 14.07 2.85
C SER A 274 -14.71 15.41 2.72
N TYR A 275 -13.40 15.36 2.46
CA TYR A 275 -12.63 16.54 2.12
C TYR A 275 -13.02 17.08 0.74
N LYS A 276 -13.24 18.40 0.67
CA LYS A 276 -13.60 19.13 -0.53
C LYS A 276 -12.58 20.21 -0.82
N PHE A 277 -12.26 20.40 -2.09
CA PHE A 277 -11.48 21.55 -2.56
C PHE A 277 -12.26 22.84 -2.27
N LEU A 278 -11.65 23.71 -1.48
CA LEU A 278 -12.21 24.99 -1.05
C LEU A 278 -11.68 26.13 -1.93
N MET A 279 -10.36 26.27 -2.06
CA MET A 279 -9.77 27.40 -2.78
C MET A 279 -8.34 27.14 -3.26
N ALA A 280 -7.89 27.93 -4.24
CA ALA A 280 -6.50 28.00 -4.66
C ALA A 280 -5.78 29.19 -4.01
N HIS A 281 -4.57 28.98 -3.51
CA HIS A 281 -3.77 30.00 -2.84
C HIS A 281 -3.38 31.13 -3.80
N ARG A 282 -3.69 32.37 -3.45
CA ARG A 282 -3.39 33.55 -4.26
C ARG A 282 -2.20 34.35 -3.75
N GLY A 283 -2.09 34.48 -2.43
CA GLY A 283 -1.02 35.25 -1.81
C GLY A 283 -1.25 35.44 -0.32
N SER A 284 -0.34 36.16 0.34
CA SER A 284 -0.34 36.35 1.78
C SER A 284 -0.37 37.83 2.18
N THR A 285 -0.79 38.10 3.41
CA THR A 285 -0.74 39.42 4.07
C THR A 285 -0.10 39.28 5.46
N ASN A 286 0.20 40.43 6.09
CA ASN A 286 0.74 40.49 7.44
C ASN A 286 2.00 39.64 7.65
N ASN A 287 3.02 39.82 6.80
CA ASN A 287 4.29 39.08 6.90
C ASN A 287 4.11 37.54 6.86
N ASN A 288 3.25 37.07 5.95
CA ASN A 288 2.91 35.65 5.73
C ASN A 288 2.08 34.99 6.85
N MET A 289 1.60 35.77 7.82
CA MET A 289 0.77 35.28 8.93
C MET A 289 -0.68 34.99 8.51
N GLN A 290 -1.18 35.72 7.51
CA GLN A 290 -2.51 35.50 6.95
C GLN A 290 -2.39 35.10 5.49
N THR A 291 -3.02 33.99 5.13
CA THR A 291 -3.00 33.49 3.75
C THR A 291 -4.36 33.67 3.12
N ASN A 292 -4.35 34.07 1.84
CA ASN A 292 -5.54 34.39 1.06
C ASN A 292 -5.59 33.47 -0.16
N GLY A 293 -6.75 32.91 -0.45
CA GLY A 293 -7.00 32.20 -1.70
C GLY A 293 -8.26 32.68 -2.41
N CYS A 294 -8.51 32.11 -3.58
CA CYS A 294 -9.66 32.40 -4.43
C CYS A 294 -10.37 31.13 -4.87
N GLU A 295 -11.68 31.26 -5.04
CA GLU A 295 -12.60 30.23 -5.53
C GLU A 295 -13.57 30.84 -6.57
N ALA A 296 -14.09 29.99 -7.46
CA ALA A 296 -15.12 30.35 -8.44
C ALA A 296 -15.96 29.12 -8.82
N LEU A 297 -16.66 28.52 -7.85
CA LEU A 297 -17.27 27.19 -7.96
C LEU A 297 -18.31 27.07 -9.08
N GLU A 298 -19.35 27.91 -9.05
CA GLU A 298 -20.43 27.90 -10.07
C GLU A 298 -19.87 28.16 -11.48
N TRP A 299 -18.94 29.11 -11.60
CA TRP A 299 -18.28 29.38 -12.87
C TRP A 299 -17.45 28.18 -13.36
N THR A 300 -16.70 27.53 -12.46
CA THR A 300 -15.89 26.36 -12.79
C THR A 300 -16.77 25.21 -13.29
N GLN A 301 -17.88 24.94 -12.60
CA GLN A 301 -18.86 23.94 -13.03
C GLN A 301 -19.47 24.29 -14.40
N ASN A 302 -19.84 25.55 -14.63
CA ASN A 302 -20.37 26.01 -15.91
C ASN A 302 -19.37 25.84 -17.06
N VAL A 303 -18.09 26.13 -16.82
CA VAL A 303 -17.01 25.89 -17.80
C VAL A 303 -16.93 24.40 -18.13
N MET A 304 -16.83 23.53 -17.13
CA MET A 304 -16.69 22.09 -17.34
C MET A 304 -17.91 21.50 -18.06
N GLN A 305 -19.12 22.01 -17.77
CA GLN A 305 -20.35 21.60 -18.44
C GLN A 305 -20.43 22.09 -19.90
N ALA A 306 -19.95 23.30 -20.20
CA ALA A 306 -19.97 23.87 -21.55
C ALA A 306 -19.15 23.05 -22.57
N ASP A 307 -18.15 22.32 -22.09
CA ASP A 307 -17.30 21.45 -22.90
C ASP A 307 -17.92 20.08 -23.19
N SER A 308 -19.19 19.86 -22.81
CA SER A 308 -19.89 18.58 -23.02
C SER A 308 -21.06 18.70 -23.99
N PHE A 309 -21.15 17.73 -24.91
CA PHE A 309 -22.31 17.52 -25.78
C PHE A 309 -23.11 16.32 -25.25
N CYS A 310 -24.29 16.59 -24.69
CA CYS A 310 -25.15 15.55 -24.09
C CYS A 310 -26.13 14.93 -25.09
N VAL A 311 -26.25 13.61 -25.01
CA VAL A 311 -27.12 12.76 -25.80
C VAL A 311 -28.11 12.06 -24.87
N ASP A 312 -29.32 12.61 -24.75
CA ASP A 312 -30.48 11.94 -24.16
C ASP A 312 -30.90 10.72 -24.99
N MET A 313 -30.54 9.53 -24.48
CA MET A 313 -30.81 8.26 -25.15
C MET A 313 -32.30 7.90 -25.24
N SER A 314 -33.20 8.68 -24.61
CA SER A 314 -34.65 8.51 -24.79
C SER A 314 -35.13 8.97 -26.18
N THR A 315 -34.32 9.77 -26.86
CA THR A 315 -34.64 10.35 -28.18
C THR A 315 -34.01 9.58 -29.33
N VAL A 316 -33.14 8.62 -29.04
CA VAL A 316 -32.48 7.76 -30.03
C VAL A 316 -33.39 6.56 -30.36
N SER A 317 -33.77 6.41 -31.62
CA SER A 317 -34.47 5.22 -32.12
C SER A 317 -33.47 4.27 -32.78
N GLY A 318 -33.28 3.08 -32.23
CA GLY A 318 -32.34 2.08 -32.75
C GLY A 318 -30.90 2.35 -32.33
N ALA A 319 -29.95 2.23 -33.27
CA ALA A 319 -28.54 2.49 -32.99
C ALA A 319 -28.18 3.96 -33.28
N LEU A 320 -27.32 4.53 -32.44
CA LEU A 320 -26.72 5.83 -32.64
C LEU A 320 -25.42 5.66 -33.45
N ASN A 321 -25.22 6.44 -34.50
CA ASN A 321 -24.06 6.38 -35.38
C ASN A 321 -23.20 7.63 -35.19
N ILE A 322 -21.88 7.44 -34.99
CA ILE A 322 -20.87 8.50 -34.91
C ILE A 322 -20.18 8.59 -36.28
N ASN A 323 -20.42 9.68 -37.01
CA ASN A 323 -20.12 9.81 -38.44
C ASN A 323 -18.83 10.59 -38.76
N GLY A 324 -17.83 10.57 -37.88
CA GLY A 324 -16.59 11.33 -38.06
C GLY A 324 -16.78 12.84 -37.90
N ALA A 325 -15.70 13.60 -38.13
CA ALA A 325 -15.70 15.05 -38.07
C ALA A 325 -15.02 15.69 -39.29
N GLU A 326 -15.59 16.79 -39.77
CA GLU A 326 -15.12 17.52 -40.96
C GLU A 326 -14.97 19.01 -40.66
N THR A 327 -14.01 19.67 -41.30
CA THR A 327 -13.91 21.13 -41.25
C THR A 327 -15.18 21.76 -41.85
N PRO A 328 -15.84 22.72 -41.17
CA PRO A 328 -17.04 23.38 -41.71
C PRO A 328 -16.79 24.01 -43.09
N LYS A 329 -17.71 23.78 -44.05
CA LYS A 329 -17.59 24.28 -45.43
C LYS A 329 -18.07 25.73 -45.60
N ASP A 330 -18.98 26.18 -44.74
CA ASP A 330 -19.62 27.49 -44.76
C ASP A 330 -19.38 28.22 -43.43
N ASP A 331 -18.13 28.65 -43.20
CA ASP A 331 -17.82 29.53 -42.07
C ASP A 331 -18.26 30.97 -42.42
N ASP A 332 -19.49 31.34 -42.04
CA ASP A 332 -19.94 32.73 -41.94
C ASP A 332 -19.16 33.53 -40.86
N GLY A 333 -18.05 33.00 -40.33
CA GLY A 333 -17.33 33.53 -39.17
C GLY A 333 -18.09 33.33 -37.84
N LYS A 334 -19.08 32.43 -37.79
CA LYS A 334 -19.91 32.19 -36.60
C LYS A 334 -19.57 30.83 -36.00
N GLY A 335 -18.89 30.82 -34.85
CA GLY A 335 -18.75 29.62 -34.01
C GLY A 335 -17.31 29.20 -33.66
N GLY A 336 -16.28 29.86 -34.18
CA GLY A 336 -14.88 29.62 -33.79
C GLY A 336 -14.38 30.53 -32.67
N LEU A 337 -13.23 30.19 -32.10
CA LEU A 337 -12.48 31.07 -31.21
C LEU A 337 -11.68 32.08 -32.01
N SER A 338 -12.03 33.36 -31.87
CA SER A 338 -11.26 34.45 -32.45
C SER A 338 -10.32 35.07 -31.43
N ASP A 339 -9.09 35.36 -31.83
CA ASP A 339 -8.17 36.17 -31.04
C ASP A 339 -7.41 37.18 -31.93
N THR A 340 -6.93 38.28 -31.34
CA THR A 340 -6.24 39.35 -32.04
C THR A 340 -4.83 39.54 -31.50
N ILE A 341 -3.84 39.17 -32.31
CA ILE A 341 -2.41 39.26 -31.95
C ILE A 341 -1.74 40.29 -32.85
N ASN A 342 -1.06 41.28 -32.25
CA ASN A 342 -0.41 42.38 -32.98
C ASN A 342 -1.34 43.08 -34.00
N GLY A 343 -2.65 43.14 -33.70
CA GLY A 343 -3.67 43.74 -34.58
C GLY A 343 -4.18 42.83 -35.69
N VAL A 344 -3.75 41.56 -35.75
CA VAL A 344 -4.27 40.54 -36.68
C VAL A 344 -5.28 39.67 -35.94
N THR A 345 -6.55 39.74 -36.34
CA THR A 345 -7.59 38.82 -35.86
C THR A 345 -7.55 37.53 -36.66
N PHE A 346 -7.40 36.40 -35.99
CA PHE A 346 -7.59 35.08 -36.58
C PHE A 346 -8.74 34.38 -35.86
N THR A 347 -9.39 33.44 -36.54
CA THR A 347 -10.45 32.61 -35.94
C THR A 347 -10.10 31.15 -36.17
N ALA A 348 -9.89 30.41 -35.09
CA ALA A 348 -9.72 28.98 -35.12
C ALA A 348 -11.08 28.31 -34.98
N VAL A 349 -11.44 27.47 -35.94
CA VAL A 349 -12.69 26.69 -35.93
C VAL A 349 -12.31 25.22 -35.81
N ALA A 350 -12.90 24.54 -34.82
CA ALA A 350 -12.77 23.09 -34.68
C ALA A 350 -13.55 22.36 -35.78
N ALA A 351 -13.20 21.10 -36.03
CA ALA A 351 -14.01 20.28 -36.93
C ALA A 351 -15.35 19.95 -36.26
N GLN A 352 -16.39 19.79 -37.07
CA GLN A 352 -17.72 19.45 -36.60
C GLN A 352 -17.99 17.96 -36.81
N GLY A 353 -18.30 17.28 -35.72
CA GLY A 353 -18.69 15.89 -35.68
C GLY A 353 -20.20 15.71 -35.66
N PHE A 354 -20.68 14.64 -36.29
CA PHE A 354 -22.11 14.38 -36.48
C PHE A 354 -22.55 13.06 -35.87
N LEU A 355 -23.74 13.10 -35.26
CA LEU A 355 -24.44 11.92 -34.75
C LEU A 355 -25.69 11.69 -35.58
N SER A 356 -26.03 10.44 -35.90
CA SER A 356 -27.27 10.11 -36.60
C SER A 356 -27.92 8.82 -36.09
N ASP A 357 -29.20 8.62 -36.41
CA ASP A 357 -29.84 7.31 -36.29
C ASP A 357 -29.50 6.39 -37.48
N ASN A 358 -30.11 5.20 -37.52
CA ASN A 358 -29.97 4.22 -38.59
C ASN A 358 -30.52 4.68 -39.95
N ASP A 359 -31.45 5.63 -39.96
CA ASP A 359 -32.03 6.20 -41.18
C ASP A 359 -31.19 7.38 -41.69
N GLY A 360 -30.09 7.70 -40.99
CA GLY A 360 -29.21 8.84 -41.31
C GLY A 360 -29.76 10.18 -40.85
N ASN A 361 -30.83 10.19 -40.04
CA ASN A 361 -31.34 11.43 -39.47
C ASN A 361 -30.38 11.92 -38.40
N LEU A 362 -29.99 13.20 -38.46
CA LEU A 362 -29.09 13.79 -37.48
C LEU A 362 -29.77 13.85 -36.10
N TYR A 363 -28.99 13.63 -35.06
CA TYR A 363 -29.43 13.74 -33.66
C TYR A 363 -29.76 15.22 -33.29
N ASP A 364 -30.77 15.43 -32.45
CA ASP A 364 -31.47 16.68 -32.05
C ASP A 364 -32.69 17.11 -32.91
N LYS A 365 -33.82 17.34 -32.22
CA LYS A 365 -35.17 17.73 -32.70
C LYS A 365 -35.21 19.03 -33.53
N LYS A 366 -34.09 19.73 -33.72
CA LYS A 366 -33.94 20.97 -34.51
C LYS A 366 -32.91 20.93 -35.65
N TRP A 367 -32.27 19.80 -35.93
CA TRP A 367 -31.41 19.59 -37.12
C TRP A 367 -30.26 20.60 -37.33
N ASN A 368 -29.64 21.14 -36.26
CA ASN A 368 -28.63 22.21 -36.36
C ASN A 368 -27.46 22.11 -35.35
N SER A 369 -27.31 21.01 -34.61
CA SER A 369 -26.25 20.88 -33.60
C SER A 369 -25.29 19.73 -33.95
N CYS A 370 -23.99 20.05 -33.91
CA CYS A 370 -22.86 19.14 -34.10
C CYS A 370 -21.96 19.31 -32.88
N PHE A 371 -21.14 18.30 -32.59
CA PHE A 371 -20.13 18.41 -31.53
C PHE A 371 -18.80 18.86 -32.13
N ASN A 372 -17.98 19.57 -31.36
CA ASN A 372 -16.65 19.94 -31.80
C ASN A 372 -15.64 18.81 -31.59
N ALA A 373 -14.80 18.56 -32.59
CA ALA A 373 -13.85 17.45 -32.62
C ALA A 373 -12.60 17.81 -33.46
N VAL A 374 -11.69 16.85 -33.60
CA VAL A 374 -10.54 16.93 -34.51
C VAL A 374 -10.93 16.38 -35.87
N GLU A 375 -10.48 17.05 -36.93
CA GLU A 375 -10.76 16.64 -38.30
C GLU A 375 -10.24 15.21 -38.53
N THR A 376 -11.10 14.40 -39.16
CA THR A 376 -10.81 12.99 -39.45
C THR A 376 -9.45 12.86 -40.17
N GLY A 377 -8.55 12.04 -39.60
CA GLY A 377 -7.21 11.79 -40.14
C GLY A 377 -6.09 12.69 -39.62
N GLN A 378 -6.39 13.77 -38.89
CA GLN A 378 -5.33 14.63 -38.33
C GLN A 378 -4.64 14.03 -37.10
N ASN A 379 -5.32 13.16 -36.34
CA ASN A 379 -4.88 12.52 -35.09
C ASN A 379 -4.39 13.52 -34.02
N THR A 380 -5.05 13.54 -32.86
CA THR A 380 -4.65 14.37 -31.73
C THR A 380 -3.27 14.02 -31.18
N TRP A 381 -2.93 12.73 -31.24
CA TRP A 381 -1.68 12.18 -30.72
C TRP A 381 -0.92 11.49 -31.84
N LYS A 382 0.40 11.67 -31.84
CA LYS A 382 1.33 10.89 -32.66
C LYS A 382 1.34 9.43 -32.17
N SER A 383 1.82 8.53 -33.02
CA SER A 383 2.02 7.13 -32.67
C SER A 383 2.92 6.98 -31.44
N LEU A 384 2.54 6.11 -30.50
CA LEU A 384 3.34 5.74 -29.34
C LEU A 384 4.23 4.51 -29.59
N SER A 385 4.43 4.11 -30.84
CA SER A 385 5.13 2.86 -31.19
C SER A 385 6.56 2.80 -30.67
N ASP A 386 7.24 3.96 -30.55
CA ASP A 386 8.60 4.04 -30.00
C ASP A 386 8.67 3.67 -28.50
N LEU A 387 7.53 3.71 -27.81
CA LEU A 387 7.39 3.36 -26.39
C LEU A 387 6.92 1.92 -26.19
N LYS A 388 6.56 1.20 -27.27
CA LYS A 388 5.92 -0.13 -27.23
C LYS A 388 6.64 -1.11 -26.32
N ASN A 389 7.98 -1.08 -26.31
CA ASN A 389 8.84 -1.97 -25.55
C ASN A 389 9.58 -1.25 -24.38
N SER A 390 9.16 -0.04 -24.00
CA SER A 390 9.70 0.68 -22.83
C SER A 390 8.98 0.24 -21.54
N ASP A 391 9.71 0.16 -20.42
CA ASP A 391 9.14 -0.11 -19.08
C ASP A 391 8.35 1.08 -18.51
N THR A 392 8.53 2.27 -19.10
CA THR A 392 7.84 3.52 -18.72
C THR A 392 6.96 4.06 -19.85
N TRP A 393 6.32 3.16 -20.61
CA TRP A 393 5.50 3.48 -21.79
C TRP A 393 4.35 4.47 -21.52
N TYR A 394 3.98 4.66 -20.26
CA TYR A 394 2.92 5.56 -19.77
C TYR A 394 3.43 6.94 -19.32
N ALA A 395 4.75 7.13 -19.16
CA ALA A 395 5.37 8.34 -18.64
C ALA A 395 5.86 9.30 -19.76
N TYR A 396 5.13 9.38 -20.86
CA TYR A 396 5.46 10.22 -22.02
C TYR A 396 4.89 11.63 -21.90
N GLY A 397 5.56 12.61 -22.50
CA GLY A 397 5.19 14.02 -22.39
C GLY A 397 4.48 14.59 -23.62
N ASN A 398 4.59 15.91 -23.77
CA ASN A 398 3.96 16.67 -24.84
C ASN A 398 4.56 16.44 -26.23
N GLU A 399 5.71 15.77 -26.33
CA GLU A 399 6.36 15.43 -27.59
C GLU A 399 5.47 14.58 -28.53
N TYR A 400 4.52 13.82 -27.95
CA TYR A 400 3.53 13.02 -28.67
C TYR A 400 2.22 13.75 -28.98
N LEU A 401 2.00 14.95 -28.43
CA LEU A 401 0.84 15.76 -28.82
C LEU A 401 1.06 16.30 -30.24
N ASN A 402 0.07 16.16 -31.11
CA ASN A 402 0.15 16.56 -32.52
C ASN A 402 -0.39 17.98 -32.77
N ALA A 403 -0.35 18.83 -31.74
CA ALA A 403 -0.88 20.19 -31.77
C ALA A 403 0.24 21.23 -31.87
N THR A 404 0.04 22.25 -32.69
CA THR A 404 0.96 23.40 -32.78
C THR A 404 0.34 24.66 -32.14
N ALA A 405 1.18 25.69 -31.99
CA ALA A 405 0.71 27.05 -31.76
C ALA A 405 -0.32 27.44 -32.83
N SER A 406 -1.30 28.27 -32.46
CA SER A 406 -2.39 28.71 -33.33
C SER A 406 -1.95 29.78 -34.33
N VAL A 407 -0.82 30.42 -34.06
CA VAL A 407 -0.19 31.39 -34.95
C VAL A 407 1.31 31.15 -35.10
N GLU A 408 1.82 31.50 -36.27
CA GLU A 408 3.26 31.52 -36.57
C GLU A 408 3.69 32.96 -36.85
N VAL A 409 4.91 33.33 -36.43
CA VAL A 409 5.51 34.62 -36.77
C VAL A 409 6.48 34.44 -37.93
N VAL A 410 6.05 34.82 -39.13
CA VAL A 410 6.85 34.75 -40.36
C VAL A 410 7.18 36.16 -40.81
N ASP A 411 8.46 36.49 -40.93
CA ASP A 411 8.95 37.81 -41.37
C ASP A 411 8.33 39.00 -40.60
N LYS A 412 8.12 38.84 -39.28
CA LYS A 412 7.46 39.80 -38.38
C LYS A 412 5.94 39.98 -38.59
N ASN A 413 5.32 39.16 -39.43
CA ASN A 413 3.86 39.08 -39.58
C ASN A 413 3.32 37.87 -38.82
N VAL A 414 2.14 38.01 -38.23
CA VAL A 414 1.41 36.91 -37.58
C VAL A 414 0.53 36.25 -38.64
N VAL A 415 0.70 34.94 -38.85
CA VAL A 415 -0.13 34.13 -39.75
C VAL A 415 -0.79 33.00 -38.97
N ALA A 416 -2.02 32.63 -39.33
CA ALA A 416 -2.71 31.50 -38.71
C ALA A 416 -2.00 30.19 -39.06
N ALA A 417 -1.75 29.35 -38.07
CA ALA A 417 -1.17 28.03 -38.29
C ALA A 417 -2.18 27.10 -38.98
N THR A 418 -1.65 26.20 -39.83
CA THR A 418 -2.46 25.17 -40.52
C THR A 418 -2.43 23.85 -39.75
N GLY A 419 -3.44 23.00 -39.93
CA GLY A 419 -3.56 21.71 -39.22
C GLY A 419 -4.21 21.81 -37.84
N LEU A 420 -3.80 20.94 -36.93
CA LEU A 420 -4.31 20.87 -35.56
C LEU A 420 -3.55 21.84 -34.66
N THR A 421 -4.27 22.79 -34.05
CA THR A 421 -3.70 23.80 -33.16
C THR A 421 -4.28 23.69 -31.74
N TYR A 422 -3.60 24.27 -30.75
CA TYR A 422 -4.12 24.35 -29.38
C TYR A 422 -5.50 25.00 -29.31
N ALA A 423 -5.76 26.07 -30.08
CA ALA A 423 -7.08 26.70 -30.14
C ALA A 423 -8.19 25.77 -30.64
N LYS A 424 -7.90 24.91 -31.62
CA LYS A 424 -8.87 23.92 -32.13
C LYS A 424 -9.12 22.81 -31.10
N LEU A 425 -8.06 22.33 -30.45
CA LEU A 425 -8.15 21.33 -29.38
C LEU A 425 -8.97 21.83 -28.20
N PHE A 426 -8.79 23.08 -27.81
CA PHE A 426 -9.50 23.68 -26.69
C PHE A 426 -11.03 23.67 -26.91
N GLN A 427 -11.47 23.81 -28.16
CA GLN A 427 -12.88 23.82 -28.54
C GLN A 427 -13.52 22.44 -28.60
N THR A 428 -12.75 21.35 -28.55
CA THR A 428 -13.29 19.98 -28.68
C THR A 428 -14.19 19.62 -27.51
N GLN A 429 -15.20 18.77 -27.72
CA GLN A 429 -16.22 18.48 -26.72
C GLN A 429 -16.21 17.02 -26.27
N ASN A 430 -16.60 16.80 -25.02
CA ASN A 430 -16.94 15.47 -24.51
C ASN A 430 -18.25 15.01 -25.16
N LEU A 431 -18.40 13.70 -25.39
CA LEU A 431 -19.68 13.10 -25.75
C LEU A 431 -20.26 12.37 -24.55
N VAL A 432 -21.41 12.83 -24.06
CA VAL A 432 -22.07 12.30 -22.86
C VAL A 432 -23.35 11.58 -23.26
N PHE A 433 -23.40 10.26 -23.08
CA PHE A 433 -24.58 9.44 -23.34
C PHE A 433 -25.37 9.25 -22.05
N GLU A 434 -26.55 9.87 -21.98
CA GLU A 434 -27.40 9.86 -20.79
C GLU A 434 -28.43 8.75 -20.88
N ALA A 435 -28.34 7.77 -19.98
CA ALA A 435 -29.30 6.67 -19.95
C ALA A 435 -30.73 7.17 -19.68
N ALA A 436 -31.70 6.54 -20.34
CA ALA A 436 -33.11 6.90 -20.23
C ALA A 436 -33.92 5.98 -19.31
N ALA A 437 -33.52 4.72 -19.16
CA ALA A 437 -34.26 3.73 -18.39
C ALA A 437 -33.36 2.70 -17.70
N ASP A 438 -33.84 2.12 -16.59
CA ASP A 438 -33.19 1.01 -15.91
C ASP A 438 -33.14 -0.23 -16.80
N SER A 439 -32.07 -1.03 -16.67
CA SER A 439 -31.86 -2.27 -17.44
C SER A 439 -31.87 -2.07 -18.97
N ALA A 440 -31.74 -0.84 -19.45
CA ALA A 440 -31.71 -0.54 -20.88
C ALA A 440 -30.37 -0.98 -21.51
N SER A 441 -30.43 -1.32 -22.80
CA SER A 441 -29.24 -1.60 -23.61
C SER A 441 -29.26 -0.72 -24.86
N TYR A 442 -28.21 0.07 -25.04
CA TYR A 442 -28.05 1.00 -26.15
C TYR A 442 -26.97 0.52 -27.10
N THR A 443 -27.13 0.81 -28.40
CA THR A 443 -26.12 0.50 -29.43
C THR A 443 -25.57 1.79 -30.01
N ILE A 444 -24.24 1.90 -30.06
CA ILE A 444 -23.51 3.02 -30.63
C ILE A 444 -22.53 2.46 -31.67
N ASN A 445 -22.69 2.84 -32.92
CA ASN A 445 -21.77 2.45 -34.00
C ASN A 445 -20.83 3.61 -34.34
N VAL A 446 -19.56 3.28 -34.56
CA VAL A 446 -18.57 4.20 -35.13
C VAL A 446 -18.52 3.93 -36.62
N THR A 447 -19.13 4.80 -37.42
CA THR A 447 -19.32 4.61 -38.87
C THR A 447 -18.26 5.30 -39.73
N LYS A 448 -17.41 6.10 -39.08
CA LYS A 448 -16.24 6.74 -39.64
C LYS A 448 -15.25 7.04 -38.52
N ASP A 449 -13.96 6.96 -38.83
CA ASP A 449 -12.88 7.44 -37.94
C ASP A 449 -13.25 8.78 -37.29
N THR A 450 -13.23 8.82 -35.97
CA THR A 450 -13.60 9.99 -35.17
C THR A 450 -12.54 10.24 -34.09
N ASP A 451 -12.09 11.49 -33.95
CA ASP A 451 -11.15 11.91 -32.90
C ASP A 451 -11.75 13.07 -32.10
N LEU A 452 -12.07 12.81 -30.83
CA LEU A 452 -12.67 13.81 -29.94
C LEU A 452 -11.65 14.82 -29.38
N GLY A 453 -10.37 14.76 -29.74
CA GLY A 453 -9.39 15.69 -29.20
C GLY A 453 -9.15 15.50 -27.71
N ALA A 454 -9.35 16.59 -26.96
CA ALA A 454 -9.34 16.60 -25.49
C ALA A 454 -10.70 16.18 -24.90
N GLY A 455 -11.69 15.88 -25.74
CA GLY A 455 -12.99 15.33 -25.38
C GLY A 455 -12.92 13.86 -24.96
N TYR A 456 -13.63 13.50 -23.89
CA TYR A 456 -13.81 12.11 -23.46
C TYR A 456 -15.22 11.59 -23.79
N LEU A 457 -15.39 10.27 -23.71
CA LEU A 457 -16.69 9.60 -23.78
C LEU A 457 -17.21 9.39 -22.37
N HIS A 458 -18.43 9.83 -22.07
CA HIS A 458 -19.09 9.60 -20.78
C HIS A 458 -20.34 8.76 -20.96
N PHE A 459 -20.38 7.62 -20.29
CA PHE A 459 -21.56 6.75 -20.24
C PHE A 459 -22.25 6.98 -18.91
N ALA A 460 -23.18 7.93 -18.92
CA ALA A 460 -23.81 8.44 -17.71
C ALA A 460 -24.98 7.55 -17.29
N ALA A 461 -24.98 7.16 -16.01
CA ALA A 461 -26.08 6.40 -15.44
C ALA A 461 -27.36 7.24 -15.42
N ASN A 462 -27.25 8.56 -15.26
CA ASN A 462 -28.38 9.49 -15.19
C ASN A 462 -29.48 9.03 -14.20
N GLY A 463 -29.05 8.55 -13.03
CA GLY A 463 -29.91 8.00 -11.99
C GLY A 463 -30.53 6.63 -12.32
N LYS A 464 -30.13 5.97 -13.42
CA LYS A 464 -30.58 4.65 -13.84
C LYS A 464 -29.63 3.54 -13.37
N LYS A 465 -30.14 2.32 -13.30
CA LYS A 465 -29.40 1.14 -12.83
C LYS A 465 -29.31 0.05 -13.89
N ASN A 466 -28.22 -0.72 -13.86
CA ASN A 466 -27.96 -1.87 -14.73
C ASN A 466 -28.03 -1.52 -16.23
N VAL A 467 -27.51 -0.36 -16.61
CA VAL A 467 -27.54 0.12 -17.99
C VAL A 467 -26.36 -0.47 -18.77
N SER A 468 -26.58 -0.83 -20.03
CA SER A 468 -25.49 -1.26 -20.93
C SER A 468 -25.40 -0.40 -22.18
N PHE A 469 -24.18 -0.10 -22.61
CA PHE A 469 -23.86 0.53 -23.88
C PHE A 469 -22.97 -0.39 -24.70
N ASN A 470 -23.33 -0.68 -25.95
CA ASN A 470 -22.56 -1.52 -26.86
C ASN A 470 -21.96 -0.62 -27.94
N VAL A 471 -20.66 -0.44 -27.91
CA VAL A 471 -19.89 0.40 -28.85
C VAL A 471 -19.19 -0.51 -29.85
N ALA A 472 -19.51 -0.35 -31.14
CA ALA A 472 -19.00 -1.20 -32.20
C ALA A 472 -18.50 -0.40 -33.41
N PRO A 473 -17.46 -0.87 -34.12
CA PRO A 473 -17.02 -0.27 -35.37
C PRO A 473 -17.92 -0.72 -36.53
N ALA A 474 -18.14 0.16 -37.51
CA ALA A 474 -18.58 -0.22 -38.84
C ALA A 474 -17.36 -0.59 -39.70
N GLY A 475 -16.91 -1.85 -39.62
CA GLY A 475 -15.67 -2.25 -40.30
C GLY A 475 -14.44 -1.97 -39.45
N SER A 476 -13.52 -1.12 -39.92
CA SER A 476 -12.23 -0.83 -39.25
C SER A 476 -12.14 0.57 -38.64
N ASP A 477 -13.25 1.29 -38.57
CA ASP A 477 -13.28 2.67 -38.07
C ASP A 477 -12.91 2.76 -36.58
N GLN A 478 -12.25 3.86 -36.23
CA GLN A 478 -11.68 4.12 -34.92
C GLN A 478 -12.38 5.26 -34.19
N LEU A 479 -12.37 5.21 -32.86
CA LEU A 479 -12.82 6.30 -31.99
C LEU A 479 -11.69 6.68 -31.03
N ASN A 480 -11.02 7.79 -31.30
CA ASN A 480 -9.99 8.35 -30.44
C ASN A 480 -10.60 9.40 -29.50
N SER A 481 -10.11 9.43 -28.26
CA SER A 481 -10.62 10.35 -27.23
C SER A 481 -9.59 10.57 -26.12
N ALA A 482 -9.92 11.49 -25.22
CA ALA A 482 -9.21 11.65 -23.95
C ALA A 482 -9.34 10.41 -23.04
N GLY A 483 -10.42 9.63 -23.18
CA GLY A 483 -10.68 8.38 -22.47
C GLY A 483 -12.18 8.07 -22.29
N TYR A 484 -12.47 7.04 -21.49
CA TYR A 484 -13.80 6.57 -21.14
C TYR A 484 -14.12 6.88 -19.66
N VAL A 485 -15.21 7.59 -19.40
CA VAL A 485 -15.80 7.78 -18.07
C VAL A 485 -17.06 6.92 -17.99
N VAL A 486 -17.14 6.00 -17.03
CA VAL A 486 -18.28 5.10 -16.89
C VAL A 486 -18.80 5.14 -15.46
N ASP A 487 -20.05 5.57 -15.30
CA ASP A 487 -20.69 5.72 -13.99
C ASP A 487 -20.99 4.38 -13.32
N ALA A 488 -21.15 4.42 -11.99
CA ALA A 488 -21.64 3.29 -11.21
C ALA A 488 -22.96 2.73 -11.80
N GLY A 489 -23.06 1.40 -11.87
CA GLY A 489 -24.25 0.73 -12.42
C GLY A 489 -24.36 0.71 -13.95
N VAL A 490 -23.33 1.22 -14.67
CA VAL A 490 -23.23 1.17 -16.13
C VAL A 490 -22.18 0.14 -16.57
N GLN A 491 -22.47 -0.62 -17.61
CA GLN A 491 -21.52 -1.46 -18.33
C GLN A 491 -21.37 -0.98 -19.78
N VAL A 492 -20.14 -0.82 -20.25
CA VAL A 492 -19.84 -0.49 -21.65
C VAL A 492 -19.12 -1.67 -22.29
N ASN A 493 -19.73 -2.28 -23.30
CA ASN A 493 -19.10 -3.31 -24.12
C ASN A 493 -18.49 -2.64 -25.36
N VAL A 494 -17.17 -2.64 -25.47
CA VAL A 494 -16.42 -2.02 -26.56
C VAL A 494 -15.80 -3.11 -27.42
N SER A 495 -16.23 -3.20 -28.67
CA SER A 495 -15.66 -4.10 -29.69
C SER A 495 -14.75 -3.37 -30.68
N LEU A 496 -14.51 -2.08 -30.46
CA LEU A 496 -13.51 -1.30 -31.20
C LEU A 496 -12.11 -1.87 -30.96
N ARG A 497 -11.25 -1.77 -31.98
CA ARG A 497 -9.82 -2.07 -31.84
C ARG A 497 -8.98 -1.14 -32.69
N ASN A 498 -7.77 -0.86 -32.21
CA ASN A 498 -6.71 -0.36 -33.07
C ASN A 498 -6.04 -1.56 -33.77
N SER A 499 -6.24 -1.69 -35.09
CA SER A 499 -5.73 -2.81 -35.87
C SER A 499 -4.36 -2.58 -36.50
N ASP A 500 -3.84 -1.34 -36.46
CA ASP A 500 -2.56 -0.97 -37.05
C ASP A 500 -1.40 -1.18 -36.06
N ALA A 501 -0.62 -2.25 -36.27
CA ALA A 501 0.54 -2.58 -35.45
C ALA A 501 1.69 -1.55 -35.54
N SER A 502 1.69 -0.67 -36.55
CA SER A 502 2.68 0.39 -36.71
C SER A 502 2.30 1.69 -35.97
N PHE A 503 1.06 1.79 -35.51
CA PHE A 503 0.53 2.98 -34.85
C PHE A 503 -0.04 2.65 -33.48
N MET A 504 0.77 2.67 -32.41
CA MET A 504 0.27 2.45 -31.05
C MET A 504 -0.53 3.65 -30.52
N ARG A 505 -1.66 3.38 -29.85
CA ARG A 505 -2.51 4.39 -29.19
C ARG A 505 -2.62 4.13 -27.70
N GLU A 506 -3.09 5.12 -26.94
CA GLU A 506 -3.40 4.96 -25.51
C GLU A 506 -4.90 5.15 -25.26
N TRP A 507 -5.51 4.20 -24.57
CA TRP A 507 -6.87 4.28 -24.03
C TRP A 507 -6.84 4.46 -22.52
N ARG A 508 -7.70 5.35 -22.02
CA ARG A 508 -7.85 5.60 -20.59
C ARG A 508 -9.26 5.30 -20.11
N LYS A 509 -9.41 4.79 -18.90
CA LYS A 509 -10.73 4.51 -18.27
C LYS A 509 -10.75 4.99 -16.82
N VAL A 510 -11.81 5.70 -16.44
CA VAL A 510 -12.12 6.13 -15.06
C VAL A 510 -13.61 5.95 -14.73
N GLY A 511 -13.98 6.20 -13.47
CA GLY A 511 -15.34 6.00 -12.95
C GLY A 511 -15.60 4.59 -12.46
N GLU A 512 -16.67 4.41 -11.69
CA GLU A 512 -16.97 3.18 -10.92
C GLU A 512 -17.66 2.07 -11.74
N GLY A 513 -18.10 2.37 -12.96
CA GLY A 513 -18.75 1.40 -13.83
C GLY A 513 -17.78 0.44 -14.53
N THR A 514 -18.35 -0.51 -15.26
CA THR A 514 -17.62 -1.58 -15.94
C THR A 514 -17.32 -1.23 -17.40
N LEU A 515 -16.06 -1.33 -17.82
CA LEU A 515 -15.67 -1.35 -19.24
C LEU A 515 -15.32 -2.79 -19.64
N ASN A 516 -15.93 -3.31 -20.69
CA ASN A 516 -15.65 -4.64 -21.23
C ASN A 516 -15.06 -4.51 -22.64
N ILE A 517 -13.79 -4.84 -22.80
CA ILE A 517 -13.10 -4.86 -24.10
C ILE A 517 -13.30 -6.24 -24.70
N CYS A 518 -14.16 -6.34 -25.70
CA CYS A 518 -14.70 -7.61 -26.22
C CYS A 518 -14.79 -7.65 -27.75
N GLY A 519 -13.79 -7.09 -28.42
CA GLY A 519 -13.62 -7.19 -29.87
C GLY A 519 -12.95 -8.50 -30.29
N SER A 520 -12.33 -8.50 -31.47
CA SER A 520 -11.55 -9.63 -31.98
C SER A 520 -10.18 -9.23 -32.51
N ASP A 521 -9.25 -10.18 -32.58
CA ASP A 521 -7.86 -9.99 -33.01
C ASP A 521 -7.06 -9.04 -32.10
N ASN A 522 -5.81 -8.74 -32.46
CA ASN A 522 -4.97 -7.83 -31.66
C ASN A 522 -5.55 -6.42 -31.63
N ASN A 523 -5.54 -5.83 -30.42
CA ASN A 523 -5.84 -4.43 -30.17
C ASN A 523 -4.56 -3.68 -29.77
N GLU A 524 -3.98 -2.93 -30.71
CA GLU A 524 -2.67 -2.29 -30.60
C GLU A 524 -2.74 -1.00 -29.76
N ILE A 525 -3.06 -1.17 -28.48
CA ILE A 525 -3.20 -0.08 -27.51
C ILE A 525 -2.37 -0.32 -26.26
N PHE A 526 -1.98 0.77 -25.64
CA PHE A 526 -1.74 0.82 -24.22
C PHE A 526 -3.04 1.14 -23.50
N LEU A 527 -3.30 0.46 -22.39
CA LEU A 527 -4.49 0.65 -21.58
C LEU A 527 -4.11 1.17 -20.21
N ASN A 528 -4.69 2.29 -19.82
CA ASN A 528 -4.45 2.91 -18.51
C ASN A 528 -5.79 3.06 -17.78
N VAL A 529 -5.94 2.40 -16.64
CA VAL A 529 -7.19 2.33 -15.89
C VAL A 529 -7.03 2.97 -14.51
N GLY A 530 -8.08 3.67 -14.09
CA GLY A 530 -8.19 4.32 -12.79
C GLY A 530 -9.63 4.37 -12.30
N GLY A 531 -9.83 4.93 -11.11
CA GLY A 531 -11.08 4.92 -10.36
C GLY A 531 -11.45 3.53 -9.84
N LYS A 532 -12.47 3.44 -8.98
CA LYS A 532 -12.86 2.18 -8.32
C LYS A 532 -13.64 1.18 -9.20
N GLY A 533 -13.66 1.39 -10.51
CA GLY A 533 -14.43 0.59 -11.46
C GLY A 533 -13.73 -0.68 -11.92
N LYS A 534 -14.44 -1.45 -12.76
CA LYS A 534 -13.98 -2.73 -13.31
C LYS A 534 -13.66 -2.62 -14.80
N THR A 535 -12.59 -3.24 -15.25
CA THR A 535 -12.26 -3.41 -16.67
C THR A 535 -12.11 -4.89 -16.99
N LEU A 536 -12.95 -5.42 -17.87
CA LEU A 536 -12.90 -6.80 -18.33
C LEU A 536 -12.13 -6.86 -19.65
N LEU A 537 -11.12 -7.71 -19.71
CA LEU A 537 -10.36 -7.99 -20.92
C LEU A 537 -10.85 -9.32 -21.50
N ASN A 538 -11.70 -9.24 -22.52
CA ASN A 538 -12.44 -10.34 -23.13
C ASN A 538 -12.28 -10.37 -24.67
N GLN A 539 -11.11 -10.02 -25.18
CA GLN A 539 -10.81 -10.03 -26.61
C GLN A 539 -10.85 -11.47 -27.15
N GLU A 540 -11.46 -11.65 -28.32
CA GLU A 540 -11.45 -12.93 -29.03
C GLU A 540 -10.24 -13.03 -29.99
N LYS A 541 -9.51 -14.15 -29.99
CA LYS A 541 -8.41 -14.42 -30.95
C LYS A 541 -7.26 -13.39 -30.95
N GLY A 542 -6.92 -12.82 -29.80
CA GLY A 542 -5.83 -11.87 -29.66
C GLY A 542 -5.81 -11.26 -28.26
N TYR A 543 -5.02 -10.21 -28.07
CA TYR A 543 -4.95 -9.46 -26.81
C TYR A 543 -5.85 -8.22 -26.82
N ALA A 544 -6.42 -7.90 -25.65
CA ALA A 544 -7.22 -6.70 -25.43
C ALA A 544 -6.35 -5.43 -25.34
N ALA A 545 -5.12 -5.55 -24.83
CA ALA A 545 -4.14 -4.47 -24.73
C ALA A 545 -2.71 -5.02 -24.79
N TYR A 546 -1.80 -4.21 -25.32
CA TYR A 546 -0.38 -4.56 -25.36
C TYR A 546 0.26 -4.46 -23.98
N ASN A 547 0.04 -3.32 -23.31
CA ASN A 547 0.40 -3.06 -21.93
C ASN A 547 -0.80 -2.52 -21.14
N VAL A 548 -0.83 -2.78 -19.84
CA VAL A 548 -1.86 -2.31 -18.91
C VAL A 548 -1.24 -1.60 -17.71
N LEU A 549 -1.69 -0.39 -17.41
CA LEU A 549 -1.38 0.34 -16.18
C LEU A 549 -2.65 0.39 -15.31
N VAL A 550 -2.54 -0.05 -14.06
CA VAL A 550 -3.65 -0.13 -13.10
C VAL A 550 -3.38 0.84 -11.96
N ASN A 551 -4.26 1.82 -11.77
CA ASN A 551 -4.12 2.83 -10.73
C ASN A 551 -5.39 2.96 -9.87
N THR A 552 -5.27 3.71 -8.77
CA THR A 552 -6.36 4.24 -7.93
C THR A 552 -7.40 3.21 -7.52
N GLY A 553 -6.95 1.99 -7.21
CA GLY A 553 -7.82 0.91 -6.73
C GLY A 553 -8.70 0.27 -7.81
N SER A 554 -8.47 0.57 -9.10
CA SER A 554 -9.22 -0.03 -10.21
C SER A 554 -9.02 -1.54 -10.29
N THR A 555 -10.00 -2.24 -10.86
CA THR A 555 -9.94 -3.70 -11.04
C THR A 555 -9.84 -4.06 -12.53
N VAL A 556 -8.86 -4.88 -12.89
CA VAL A 556 -8.71 -5.52 -14.20
C VAL A 556 -8.98 -7.01 -14.06
N VAL A 557 -9.83 -7.56 -14.93
CA VAL A 557 -10.16 -8.99 -14.94
C VAL A 557 -9.83 -9.56 -16.30
N ILE A 558 -9.03 -10.62 -16.32
CA ILE A 558 -8.63 -11.29 -17.54
C ILE A 558 -9.51 -12.49 -17.84
N LYS A 559 -9.98 -12.62 -19.08
CA LYS A 559 -10.61 -13.85 -19.56
C LYS A 559 -9.63 -15.02 -19.53
N ASP A 560 -8.43 -14.78 -20.04
CA ASP A 560 -7.33 -15.72 -20.15
C ASP A 560 -5.98 -14.97 -20.14
N THR A 561 -4.87 -15.70 -20.09
CA THR A 561 -3.53 -15.10 -20.02
C THR A 561 -3.07 -14.41 -21.30
N THR A 562 -3.82 -14.54 -22.41
CA THR A 562 -3.48 -13.91 -23.70
C THR A 562 -4.05 -12.51 -23.86
N GLN A 563 -4.86 -12.05 -22.90
CA GLN A 563 -5.54 -10.76 -22.93
C GLN A 563 -4.59 -9.56 -22.82
N ILE A 564 -3.41 -9.77 -22.24
CA ILE A 564 -2.33 -8.78 -22.12
C ILE A 564 -1.11 -9.35 -22.83
N TYR A 565 -0.55 -8.59 -23.77
CA TYR A 565 0.55 -9.11 -24.58
C TYR A 565 1.90 -9.08 -23.84
N ARG A 566 2.23 -7.99 -23.15
CA ARG A 566 3.57 -7.77 -22.61
C ARG A 566 3.57 -7.52 -21.10
N ASP A 567 3.05 -6.37 -20.64
CA ASP A 567 3.19 -5.95 -19.25
C ASP A 567 1.87 -5.51 -18.60
N LEU A 568 1.70 -5.87 -17.33
CA LEU A 568 0.80 -5.19 -16.40
C LEU A 568 1.63 -4.52 -15.30
N THR A 569 1.38 -3.23 -15.08
CA THR A 569 2.00 -2.45 -14.01
C THR A 569 0.93 -1.89 -13.09
N PHE A 570 1.05 -2.10 -11.78
CA PHE A 570 0.31 -1.35 -10.77
C PHE A 570 1.04 -0.03 -10.52
N GLY A 571 0.39 1.08 -10.86
CA GLY A 571 0.85 2.44 -10.60
C GLY A 571 0.31 2.97 -9.28
N ASN A 572 0.05 4.27 -9.22
CA ASN A 572 -0.30 4.93 -7.95
C ASN A 572 -1.62 4.45 -7.36
N GLY A 573 -1.64 4.25 -6.03
CA GLY A 573 -2.76 3.65 -5.30
C GLY A 573 -3.08 2.21 -5.70
N GLY A 574 -2.17 1.57 -6.45
CA GLY A 574 -2.30 0.20 -6.93
C GLY A 574 -3.63 -0.10 -7.60
N GLY A 575 -4.17 -1.28 -7.31
CA GLY A 575 -5.40 -1.80 -7.90
C GLY A 575 -5.43 -3.32 -7.82
N THR A 576 -6.37 -3.94 -8.51
CA THR A 576 -6.55 -5.39 -8.49
C THR A 576 -6.39 -5.98 -9.89
N LEU A 577 -5.50 -6.95 -10.05
CA LEU A 577 -5.54 -7.91 -11.16
C LEU A 577 -6.24 -9.16 -10.68
N ASP A 578 -7.44 -9.41 -11.18
CA ASP A 578 -8.19 -10.64 -10.95
C ASP A 578 -7.84 -11.67 -12.02
N MET A 579 -7.19 -12.74 -11.58
CA MET A 579 -6.76 -13.85 -12.43
C MET A 579 -7.93 -14.70 -12.91
N ASN A 580 -9.10 -14.61 -12.28
CA ASN A 580 -10.34 -15.22 -12.76
C ASN A 580 -10.17 -16.71 -13.13
N GLY A 581 -9.52 -17.48 -12.25
CA GLY A 581 -9.28 -18.91 -12.40
C GLY A 581 -8.12 -19.28 -13.34
N ASN A 582 -7.43 -18.30 -13.93
CA ASN A 582 -6.31 -18.55 -14.84
C ASN A 582 -5.04 -18.98 -14.13
N LYS A 583 -4.19 -19.68 -14.88
CA LYS A 583 -2.87 -20.14 -14.43
C LYS A 583 -1.80 -19.55 -15.32
N MET A 584 -0.75 -18.99 -14.73
CA MET A 584 0.28 -18.28 -15.48
C MET A 584 1.66 -18.42 -14.84
N ASP A 585 2.70 -18.47 -15.67
CA ASP A 585 4.07 -18.20 -15.23
C ASP A 585 4.28 -16.68 -15.16
N TRP A 586 4.79 -16.20 -14.03
CA TRP A 586 4.95 -14.78 -13.74
C TRP A 586 6.43 -14.39 -13.60
N TYR A 587 6.74 -13.20 -14.10
CA TYR A 587 8.04 -12.55 -14.08
C TYR A 587 7.87 -11.02 -13.84
N LEU A 588 8.91 -10.37 -13.31
CA LEU A 588 9.03 -8.91 -13.20
C LEU A 588 9.75 -8.33 -14.42
N SER A 589 10.80 -9.01 -14.91
CA SER A 589 11.55 -8.53 -16.09
C SER A 589 10.94 -8.99 -17.42
N GLY A 590 10.93 -8.08 -18.40
CA GLY A 590 10.45 -8.32 -19.75
C GLY A 590 11.21 -9.44 -20.49
N GLY A 591 10.50 -10.14 -21.39
CA GLY A 591 11.06 -11.13 -22.31
C GLY A 591 10.02 -11.61 -23.33
N GLU A 592 10.34 -11.54 -24.62
CA GLU A 592 9.38 -11.65 -25.74
C GLU A 592 8.85 -13.07 -26.03
N THR A 593 9.14 -14.08 -25.20
CA THR A 593 8.79 -15.49 -25.47
C THR A 593 8.39 -16.25 -24.21
N ARG A 594 7.24 -15.90 -23.62
CA ARG A 594 6.74 -16.54 -22.39
C ARG A 594 5.24 -16.79 -22.48
N ASP A 595 4.78 -17.85 -21.82
CA ASP A 595 3.35 -18.17 -21.66
C ASP A 595 2.75 -17.26 -20.57
N GLY A 596 2.58 -15.98 -20.88
CA GLY A 596 2.04 -14.95 -19.98
C GLY A 596 2.64 -13.56 -20.21
N PHE A 597 2.35 -12.65 -19.28
CA PHE A 597 2.84 -11.26 -19.26
C PHE A 597 3.60 -10.96 -17.96
N THR A 598 4.35 -9.86 -17.91
CA THR A 598 5.02 -9.44 -16.66
C THR A 598 4.03 -8.73 -15.75
N ILE A 599 4.21 -8.86 -14.43
CA ILE A 599 3.41 -8.12 -13.45
C ILE A 599 4.36 -7.35 -12.56
N ASN A 600 4.25 -6.02 -12.57
CA ASN A 600 5.08 -5.10 -11.81
C ASN A 600 4.21 -4.31 -10.82
N ALA A 601 4.72 -4.04 -9.63
CA ALA A 601 4.08 -3.17 -8.65
C ALA A 601 5.02 -2.02 -8.30
N LEU A 602 4.60 -0.79 -8.59
CA LEU A 602 5.35 0.40 -8.18
C LEU A 602 5.08 0.76 -6.72
N THR A 603 3.85 0.49 -6.26
CA THR A 603 3.41 0.77 -4.89
C THR A 603 2.80 -0.48 -4.25
N GLU A 604 2.73 -0.49 -2.92
CA GLU A 604 2.36 -1.65 -2.10
C GLU A 604 0.85 -1.97 -2.11
N GLU A 605 0.03 -1.05 -2.60
CA GLU A 605 -1.42 -1.24 -2.75
C GLU A 605 -1.79 -2.17 -3.90
N ALA A 606 -0.82 -2.64 -4.69
CA ALA A 606 -1.03 -3.66 -5.71
C ALA A 606 -1.63 -4.95 -5.14
N VAL A 607 -2.68 -5.46 -5.77
CA VAL A 607 -3.34 -6.72 -5.38
C VAL A 607 -3.45 -7.64 -6.59
N ILE A 608 -3.00 -8.89 -6.42
CA ILE A 608 -3.33 -9.98 -7.32
C ILE A 608 -4.38 -10.85 -6.63
N SER A 609 -5.50 -11.12 -7.32
CA SER A 609 -6.62 -11.84 -6.74
C SER A 609 -7.20 -12.94 -7.63
N ASN A 610 -8.11 -13.72 -7.05
CA ASN A 610 -8.98 -14.60 -7.81
C ASN A 610 -10.43 -14.46 -7.31
N SER A 611 -11.34 -14.11 -8.21
CA SER A 611 -12.79 -14.14 -7.93
C SER A 611 -13.53 -15.35 -8.50
N SER A 612 -12.86 -16.18 -9.29
CA SER A 612 -13.46 -17.39 -9.87
C SER A 612 -13.47 -18.54 -8.87
N ALA A 613 -14.50 -19.39 -8.96
CA ALA A 613 -14.54 -20.67 -8.25
C ALA A 613 -13.44 -21.63 -8.73
N ASP A 614 -12.97 -21.47 -9.97
CA ASP A 614 -11.81 -22.21 -10.45
C ASP A 614 -10.54 -21.67 -9.78
N ARG A 615 -9.67 -22.58 -9.33
CA ARG A 615 -8.41 -22.20 -8.68
C ARG A 615 -7.43 -21.55 -9.67
N ALA A 616 -7.08 -20.30 -9.40
CA ALA A 616 -6.00 -19.60 -10.08
C ALA A 616 -4.63 -19.99 -9.51
N VAL A 617 -3.59 -19.98 -10.35
CA VAL A 617 -2.20 -20.28 -9.93
C VAL A 617 -1.21 -19.35 -10.62
N LEU A 618 -0.40 -18.62 -9.86
CA LEU A 618 0.73 -17.86 -10.39
C LEU A 618 2.04 -18.51 -9.97
N SER A 619 2.89 -18.82 -10.94
CA SER A 619 4.21 -19.39 -10.72
C SER A 619 5.30 -18.37 -11.01
N PHE A 620 5.85 -17.75 -9.98
CA PHE A 620 6.97 -16.83 -10.09
C PHE A 620 8.26 -17.59 -10.41
N LYS A 621 8.75 -17.45 -11.65
CA LYS A 621 9.88 -18.23 -12.19
C LYS A 621 11.13 -17.40 -12.45
N GLU A 622 11.14 -16.14 -12.02
CA GLU A 622 12.30 -15.29 -12.22
C GLU A 622 13.41 -15.58 -11.19
N GLY A 623 14.60 -15.86 -11.70
CA GLY A 623 15.78 -16.10 -10.85
C GLY A 623 16.52 -14.84 -10.42
N GLY A 624 17.52 -15.03 -9.56
CA GLY A 624 18.30 -13.94 -8.97
C GLY A 624 17.58 -13.29 -7.78
N ASN A 625 18.01 -12.08 -7.40
CA ASN A 625 17.40 -11.34 -6.29
C ASN A 625 16.29 -10.43 -6.84
N LYS A 626 15.07 -10.61 -6.36
CA LYS A 626 13.87 -9.87 -6.80
C LYS A 626 13.09 -9.36 -5.59
N LYS A 627 12.42 -8.23 -5.77
CA LYS A 627 11.53 -7.64 -4.76
C LYS A 627 10.16 -7.38 -5.37
N PHE A 628 9.10 -7.69 -4.64
CA PHE A 628 7.73 -7.37 -4.98
C PHE A 628 7.02 -6.80 -3.75
N VAL A 629 6.33 -5.67 -3.93
CA VAL A 629 5.65 -4.91 -2.85
C VAL A 629 4.14 -5.16 -2.81
N GLY A 630 3.58 -5.90 -3.77
CA GLY A 630 2.13 -6.16 -3.80
C GLY A 630 1.68 -7.29 -2.86
N SER A 631 0.36 -7.44 -2.75
CA SER A 631 -0.32 -8.42 -1.90
C SER A 631 -1.19 -9.40 -2.70
N PHE A 632 -1.54 -10.52 -2.09
CA PHE A 632 -2.40 -11.55 -2.68
C PHE A 632 -3.73 -11.65 -1.94
N ARG A 633 -4.84 -11.80 -2.66
CA ARG A 633 -6.17 -11.91 -2.06
C ARG A 633 -7.05 -12.96 -2.72
N ASP A 634 -7.85 -13.63 -1.92
CA ASP A 634 -8.86 -14.53 -2.42
C ASP A 634 -10.12 -14.45 -1.54
N SER A 635 -11.00 -15.45 -1.61
CA SER A 635 -12.14 -15.58 -0.70
C SER A 635 -12.32 -17.04 -0.30
N LYS A 636 -13.20 -17.32 0.66
CA LYS A 636 -13.57 -18.69 1.03
C LYS A 636 -14.14 -19.53 -0.13
N ASP A 637 -14.57 -18.89 -1.21
CA ASP A 637 -15.18 -19.53 -2.37
C ASP A 637 -14.27 -19.55 -3.62
N SER A 638 -13.11 -18.90 -3.57
CA SER A 638 -12.18 -18.76 -4.70
C SER A 638 -10.75 -18.97 -4.24
N ALA A 639 -10.02 -19.92 -4.85
CA ALA A 639 -8.67 -20.27 -4.41
C ALA A 639 -7.58 -19.60 -5.28
N LEU A 640 -6.52 -19.11 -4.65
CA LEU A 640 -5.32 -18.54 -5.28
C LEU A 640 -4.05 -19.23 -4.76
N GLY A 641 -3.35 -19.94 -5.66
CA GLY A 641 -2.05 -20.52 -5.37
C GLY A 641 -0.90 -19.66 -5.90
N ILE A 642 0.09 -19.38 -5.05
CA ILE A 642 1.33 -18.70 -5.43
C ILE A 642 2.46 -19.71 -5.34
N ILE A 643 3.28 -19.83 -6.39
CA ILE A 643 4.41 -20.77 -6.46
C ILE A 643 5.68 -19.97 -6.75
N TYR A 644 6.72 -20.14 -5.94
CA TYR A 644 8.07 -19.63 -6.25
C TYR A 644 8.97 -20.76 -6.74
N ALA A 645 9.42 -20.64 -7.99
CA ALA A 645 10.28 -21.62 -8.66
C ALA A 645 11.46 -20.96 -9.41
N GLY A 646 11.79 -19.71 -9.07
CA GLY A 646 12.75 -18.91 -9.83
C GLY A 646 14.23 -19.24 -9.58
N GLY A 647 14.58 -19.74 -8.39
CA GLY A 647 15.98 -19.94 -7.99
C GLY A 647 16.71 -18.62 -7.71
N GLY A 648 17.11 -18.39 -6.46
CA GLY A 648 17.61 -17.10 -5.98
C GLY A 648 16.82 -16.64 -4.76
N THR A 649 16.62 -15.33 -4.61
CA THR A 649 15.87 -14.74 -3.50
C THR A 649 14.72 -13.89 -4.01
N TRP A 650 13.51 -14.14 -3.52
CA TRP A 650 12.35 -13.28 -3.74
C TRP A 650 11.90 -12.65 -2.42
N GLU A 651 12.08 -11.34 -2.30
CA GLU A 651 11.62 -10.54 -1.17
C GLU A 651 10.19 -10.03 -1.42
N LEU A 652 9.31 -10.37 -0.49
CA LEU A 652 7.92 -9.93 -0.40
C LEU A 652 7.81 -8.88 0.69
N ASN A 653 7.44 -7.68 0.30
CA ASN A 653 7.05 -6.61 1.22
C ASN A 653 5.53 -6.40 1.09
N SER A 654 4.79 -7.48 1.35
CA SER A 654 3.32 -7.48 1.32
C SER A 654 2.81 -6.83 2.59
N ILE A 655 1.85 -5.91 2.48
CA ILE A 655 1.25 -5.24 3.65
C ILE A 655 -0.13 -5.77 4.04
N ARG A 656 -0.75 -6.64 3.21
CA ARG A 656 -2.16 -7.05 3.39
C ARG A 656 -2.58 -8.31 2.65
N THR A 657 -1.65 -9.26 2.48
CA THR A 657 -2.01 -10.56 1.87
C THR A 657 -3.03 -11.25 2.74
N SER A 658 -4.13 -11.75 2.15
CA SER A 658 -5.20 -12.46 2.85
C SER A 658 -5.72 -13.60 1.98
N LEU A 659 -5.29 -14.82 2.30
CA LEU A 659 -5.71 -16.05 1.63
C LEU A 659 -6.54 -16.91 2.59
N GLU A 660 -7.86 -16.92 2.37
CA GLU A 660 -8.85 -17.56 3.24
C GLU A 660 -9.21 -18.98 2.80
N HIS A 661 -9.07 -19.32 1.51
CA HIS A 661 -9.40 -20.65 1.02
C HIS A 661 -8.35 -21.70 1.45
N ALA A 662 -8.79 -22.89 1.83
CA ALA A 662 -7.90 -23.95 2.32
C ALA A 662 -6.85 -24.43 1.28
N ASP A 663 -7.21 -24.40 -0.01
CA ASP A 663 -6.32 -24.71 -1.14
C ASP A 663 -5.41 -23.56 -1.59
N SER A 664 -5.49 -22.40 -0.93
CA SER A 664 -4.66 -21.24 -1.21
C SER A 664 -3.39 -21.23 -0.37
N GLY A 665 -2.40 -20.48 -0.85
CA GLY A 665 -1.15 -20.30 -0.14
C GLY A 665 0.05 -20.13 -1.05
N LEU A 666 1.19 -19.92 -0.42
CA LEU A 666 2.49 -19.83 -1.06
C LEU A 666 3.19 -21.20 -1.03
N THR A 667 3.74 -21.65 -2.15
CA THR A 667 4.63 -22.81 -2.25
C THR A 667 6.01 -22.36 -2.72
N VAL A 668 7.05 -22.66 -1.96
CA VAL A 668 8.45 -22.37 -2.29
C VAL A 668 9.09 -23.66 -2.81
N GLU A 669 9.24 -23.77 -4.12
CA GLU A 669 9.80 -24.96 -4.79
C GLU A 669 11.30 -24.88 -4.97
N ASN A 670 11.84 -23.68 -5.27
CA ASN A 670 13.24 -23.50 -5.56
C ASN A 670 13.72 -22.07 -5.24
N GLY A 671 14.75 -21.97 -4.40
CA GLY A 671 15.32 -20.71 -3.92
C GLY A 671 14.82 -20.32 -2.54
N THR A 672 14.92 -19.02 -2.23
CA THR A 672 14.54 -18.40 -0.97
C THR A 672 13.40 -17.41 -1.19
N VAL A 673 12.33 -17.48 -0.41
CA VAL A 673 11.36 -16.38 -0.29
C VAL A 673 11.52 -15.71 1.08
N LYS A 674 11.60 -14.38 1.11
CA LYS A 674 11.66 -13.57 2.33
C LYS A 674 10.35 -12.79 2.46
N LEU A 675 9.68 -12.85 3.61
CA LEU A 675 8.65 -11.87 3.99
C LEU A 675 9.29 -10.86 4.94
N ALA A 676 9.35 -9.58 4.52
CA ALA A 676 10.16 -8.58 5.21
C ALA A 676 9.48 -7.19 5.26
N GLY A 677 9.55 -6.56 6.43
CA GLY A 677 9.28 -5.13 6.56
C GLY A 677 10.35 -4.28 5.87
N THR A 678 10.12 -2.98 5.80
CA THR A 678 11.07 -2.01 5.26
C THR A 678 11.21 -0.84 6.21
N LEU A 679 12.24 -0.01 6.01
CA LEU A 679 12.26 1.28 6.69
C LEU A 679 11.06 2.11 6.22
N THR A 680 10.41 2.80 7.17
CA THR A 680 9.35 3.73 6.84
C THR A 680 9.92 4.82 5.94
N VAL A 681 9.22 5.06 4.86
CA VAL A 681 9.54 6.15 3.95
C VAL A 681 8.88 7.41 4.47
N HIS A 682 9.69 8.42 4.73
CA HIS A 682 9.24 9.79 4.93
C HIS A 682 9.33 10.52 3.60
N GLY A 683 8.40 11.44 3.37
CA GLY A 683 8.16 12.04 2.05
C GLY A 683 9.39 12.60 1.33
N TYR A 684 9.24 12.81 0.03
CA TYR A 684 10.31 13.22 -0.89
C TYR A 684 10.92 14.57 -0.51
N GLY A 685 12.22 14.62 -0.14
CA GLY A 685 12.90 15.88 0.21
C GLY A 685 14.33 15.72 0.75
N THR A 686 15.26 16.53 0.23
CA THR A 686 16.71 16.46 0.48
C THR A 686 17.08 16.48 1.97
N THR A 687 17.80 15.45 2.45
CA THR A 687 18.65 15.63 3.63
C THR A 687 19.81 16.56 3.28
N HIS A 688 20.31 17.25 4.30
CA HIS A 688 21.39 18.23 4.25
C HIS A 688 22.45 17.99 3.16
N THR A 689 22.63 19.02 2.32
CA THR A 689 23.71 19.24 1.33
C THR A 689 23.57 18.50 -0.02
N GLN A 690 23.28 19.32 -1.04
CA GLN A 690 23.31 19.05 -2.49
C GLN A 690 22.03 18.43 -3.07
N TYR A 691 21.56 19.07 -4.15
CA TYR A 691 20.34 18.92 -4.93
C TYR A 691 20.08 17.52 -5.56
N GLU A 692 20.22 16.44 -4.81
CA GLU A 692 19.69 15.13 -5.20
C GLU A 692 18.48 14.82 -4.32
N ALA A 693 17.32 14.67 -4.96
CA ALA A 693 16.07 14.47 -4.29
C ALA A 693 15.94 13.00 -3.88
N ASP A 694 16.03 12.75 -2.58
CA ASP A 694 15.89 11.42 -2.01
C ASP A 694 14.75 11.38 -1.00
N PHE A 695 14.04 10.26 -0.99
CA PHE A 695 13.21 9.87 0.14
C PHE A 695 14.10 9.68 1.36
N THR A 696 13.62 10.10 2.51
CA THR A 696 14.38 9.95 3.74
C THR A 696 13.81 8.77 4.53
N THR A 697 14.70 7.92 4.99
CA THR A 697 14.38 6.88 5.97
C THR A 697 15.07 7.25 7.27
N ARG A 698 14.45 6.98 8.40
CA ARG A 698 15.13 7.07 9.69
C ARG A 698 15.56 5.68 10.13
N ASP A 699 16.79 5.57 10.63
CA ASP A 699 17.25 4.35 11.29
C ASP A 699 16.29 3.98 12.41
N ASN A 700 15.92 2.71 12.49
CA ASN A 700 14.98 2.20 13.48
C ASN A 700 13.55 2.76 13.35
N ASP A 701 13.15 3.22 12.16
CA ASP A 701 11.76 3.51 11.81
C ASP A 701 11.26 2.51 10.78
N TRP A 702 10.29 1.69 11.15
CA TRP A 702 9.91 0.52 10.38
C TRP A 702 8.45 0.54 9.95
N HIS A 703 8.26 0.22 8.67
CA HIS A 703 7.01 -0.11 8.02
C HIS A 703 6.88 -1.63 7.93
N TYR A 704 5.80 -2.16 8.52
CA TYR A 704 5.67 -3.59 8.75
C TYR A 704 5.03 -4.32 7.56
N ALA A 705 5.61 -5.48 7.21
CA ALA A 705 4.96 -6.41 6.28
C ALA A 705 3.96 -7.30 7.02
N ASP A 706 2.87 -7.63 6.35
CA ASP A 706 1.79 -8.45 6.88
C ASP A 706 1.18 -9.36 5.82
N ALA A 707 1.06 -10.64 6.18
CA ALA A 707 0.50 -11.67 5.33
C ALA A 707 -0.25 -12.73 6.14
N ALA A 708 -1.53 -12.90 5.84
CA ALA A 708 -2.32 -14.06 6.24
C ALA A 708 -2.34 -15.09 5.10
N MET A 709 -1.49 -16.11 5.20
CA MET A 709 -1.39 -17.20 4.22
C MET A 709 -0.73 -18.45 4.80
N ASN A 710 -1.09 -19.62 4.26
CA ASN A 710 -0.31 -20.84 4.46
C ASN A 710 0.91 -20.84 3.55
N VAL A 711 2.03 -21.38 4.05
CA VAL A 711 3.29 -21.52 3.30
C VAL A 711 3.71 -22.98 3.26
N THR A 712 4.06 -23.49 2.09
CA THR A 712 4.68 -24.80 1.91
C THR A 712 6.10 -24.64 1.38
N VAL A 713 7.09 -25.23 2.05
CA VAL A 713 8.50 -25.16 1.64
C VAL A 713 8.95 -26.54 1.18
N GLN A 714 9.33 -26.67 -0.09
CA GLN A 714 9.79 -27.93 -0.65
C GLN A 714 11.28 -28.19 -0.34
N LYS A 715 11.74 -29.38 -0.74
CA LYS A 715 13.12 -29.81 -0.59
C LYS A 715 14.11 -28.80 -1.17
N ASP A 716 15.18 -28.53 -0.43
CA ASP A 716 16.28 -27.61 -0.79
C ASP A 716 15.85 -26.13 -0.95
N ALA A 717 14.57 -25.81 -0.75
CA ALA A 717 14.03 -24.46 -0.78
C ALA A 717 13.99 -23.85 0.63
N THR A 718 13.95 -22.53 0.70
CA THR A 718 13.95 -21.77 1.96
C THR A 718 12.81 -20.75 2.00
N PHE A 719 12.13 -20.67 3.13
CA PHE A 719 11.29 -19.52 3.47
C PHE A 719 11.91 -18.80 4.66
N GLU A 720 11.98 -17.47 4.63
CA GLU A 720 12.52 -16.64 5.69
C GLU A 720 11.45 -15.64 6.12
N LEU A 721 11.13 -15.64 7.41
CA LEU A 721 10.36 -14.57 8.04
C LEU A 721 11.37 -13.62 8.68
N GLU A 722 11.56 -12.47 8.04
CA GLU A 722 12.50 -11.44 8.46
C GLU A 722 11.94 -10.61 9.63
N SER A 723 12.76 -9.69 10.16
CA SER A 723 12.29 -8.69 11.11
C SER A 723 11.19 -7.79 10.53
N HIS A 724 10.36 -7.23 11.42
CA HIS A 724 9.31 -6.27 11.09
C HIS A 724 8.28 -6.84 10.09
N ALA A 725 8.08 -8.15 10.15
CA ALA A 725 7.10 -8.86 9.35
C ALA A 725 6.22 -9.73 10.24
N ARG A 726 4.94 -9.82 9.88
CA ARG A 726 3.98 -10.77 10.45
C ARG A 726 3.50 -11.76 9.42
N LEU A 727 3.51 -13.04 9.81
CA LEU A 727 2.86 -14.11 9.06
C LEU A 727 1.78 -14.74 9.93
N THR A 728 0.55 -14.80 9.44
CA THR A 728 -0.55 -15.56 10.05
C THR A 728 -0.89 -16.74 9.15
N GLY A 729 -0.82 -17.97 9.66
CA GLY A 729 -1.08 -19.19 8.88
C GLY A 729 -0.10 -20.31 9.17
N THR A 730 -0.34 -21.49 8.59
CA THR A 730 0.52 -22.66 8.81
C THR A 730 1.72 -22.65 7.87
N VAL A 731 2.92 -22.87 8.41
CA VAL A 731 4.14 -23.14 7.61
C VAL A 731 4.42 -24.65 7.60
N THR A 732 4.32 -25.28 6.43
CA THR A 732 4.61 -26.70 6.22
C THR A 732 5.94 -26.86 5.50
N VAL A 733 6.95 -27.42 6.16
CA VAL A 733 8.29 -27.63 5.61
C VAL A 733 8.46 -29.11 5.27
N GLN A 734 8.68 -29.41 4.00
CA GLN A 734 8.86 -30.78 3.49
C GLN A 734 10.30 -31.27 3.73
N GLU A 735 10.54 -32.56 3.45
CA GLU A 735 11.84 -33.20 3.68
C GLU A 735 12.97 -32.47 2.95
N GLY A 736 13.95 -31.98 3.72
CA GLY A 736 15.07 -31.18 3.22
C GLY A 736 14.77 -29.71 2.94
N GLY A 737 13.55 -29.23 3.19
CA GLY A 737 13.20 -27.81 3.15
C GLY A 737 13.61 -27.07 4.43
N ARG A 738 13.65 -25.73 4.35
CA ARG A 738 14.14 -24.87 5.44
C ARG A 738 13.19 -23.69 5.73
N TYR A 739 12.84 -23.49 6.99
CA TYR A 739 12.19 -22.28 7.46
C TYR A 739 13.13 -21.53 8.41
N ILE A 740 13.39 -20.26 8.14
CA ILE A 740 14.20 -19.39 9.00
C ILE A 740 13.30 -18.31 9.57
N MET A 741 13.35 -18.12 10.88
CA MET A 741 12.64 -17.03 11.55
C MET A 741 13.66 -16.13 12.24
N HIS A 742 13.67 -14.87 11.85
CA HIS A 742 14.49 -13.83 12.45
C HIS A 742 13.81 -13.23 13.69
N GLU A 743 14.54 -12.38 14.40
CA GLU A 743 13.97 -11.56 15.45
C GLU A 743 12.81 -10.72 14.90
N GLY A 744 11.67 -10.69 15.59
CA GLY A 744 10.49 -9.94 15.13
C GLY A 744 10.70 -8.43 15.07
N VAL A 745 11.52 -7.90 15.97
CA VAL A 745 11.97 -6.50 16.06
C VAL A 745 13.43 -6.46 16.48
N GLN A 746 14.12 -5.34 16.25
CA GLN A 746 15.56 -5.21 16.52
C GLN A 746 15.85 -4.59 17.89
N TYR A 747 14.93 -3.75 18.39
CA TYR A 747 15.07 -3.01 19.66
C TYR A 747 13.77 -3.01 20.49
N ASP A 748 13.91 -2.84 21.80
CA ASP A 748 12.77 -2.72 22.73
C ASP A 748 11.95 -1.44 22.50
N GLN A 749 12.58 -0.44 21.88
CA GLN A 749 11.95 0.81 21.49
C GLN A 749 12.36 1.20 20.08
N GLU A 750 11.37 1.46 19.23
CA GLU A 750 11.55 1.79 17.81
C GLU A 750 10.59 2.91 17.40
N TYR A 751 10.88 3.55 16.29
CA TYR A 751 9.87 4.34 15.60
C TYR A 751 9.04 3.39 14.73
N ILE A 752 7.73 3.55 14.80
CA ILE A 752 6.79 2.61 14.21
C ILE A 752 5.93 3.40 13.22
N GLU A 753 5.90 2.97 11.96
CA GLU A 753 5.05 3.55 10.91
C GLU A 753 5.20 5.08 10.79
N GLY A 754 6.41 5.62 10.98
CA GLY A 754 6.70 7.05 10.87
C GLY A 754 6.32 7.89 12.10
N GLY A 755 6.17 7.26 13.28
CA GLY A 755 5.90 7.98 14.53
C GLY A 755 7.03 8.95 14.92
N GLU A 756 6.72 10.08 15.57
CA GLU A 756 7.72 11.09 15.93
C GLU A 756 8.50 10.75 17.21
N LYS A 757 8.04 9.76 17.99
CA LYS A 757 8.67 9.29 19.22
C LYS A 757 8.94 7.79 19.19
N LEU A 758 9.92 7.36 19.98
CA LEU A 758 10.16 5.95 20.22
C LEU A 758 9.00 5.33 20.99
N GLU A 759 8.51 4.21 20.51
CA GLU A 759 7.40 3.44 21.09
C GLU A 759 7.89 2.06 21.51
N SER A 760 7.29 1.52 22.56
CA SER A 760 7.59 0.18 23.07
C SER A 760 7.16 -0.88 22.06
N THR A 761 8.10 -1.71 21.59
CA THR A 761 7.78 -2.83 20.68
C THR A 761 7.05 -3.97 21.38
N ALA A 762 7.02 -3.97 22.72
CA ALA A 762 6.17 -4.89 23.49
C ALA A 762 4.68 -4.60 23.30
N ASP A 763 4.30 -3.33 23.07
CA ASP A 763 2.90 -2.91 22.93
C ASP A 763 2.30 -3.37 21.59
N ILE A 764 3.15 -3.76 20.64
CA ILE A 764 2.75 -4.20 19.29
C ILE A 764 3.16 -5.65 18.99
N LYS A 765 3.41 -6.48 20.02
CA LYS A 765 3.80 -7.90 19.89
C LYS A 765 2.86 -8.75 19.02
N ALA A 766 1.60 -8.34 18.88
CA ALA A 766 0.61 -9.00 18.03
C ALA A 766 0.83 -8.77 16.52
N TYR A 767 1.69 -7.82 16.13
CA TYR A 767 1.86 -7.34 14.76
C TYR A 767 3.22 -7.69 14.13
N TYR A 768 3.97 -8.63 14.71
CA TYR A 768 5.18 -9.19 14.11
C TYR A 768 5.39 -10.67 14.50
N GLY A 769 6.29 -11.33 13.77
CA GLY A 769 6.62 -12.73 13.96
C GLY A 769 5.58 -13.67 13.35
N HIS A 770 5.74 -14.97 13.59
CA HIS A 770 4.83 -15.99 13.08
C HIS A 770 3.70 -16.23 14.08
N LYS A 771 2.46 -16.05 13.62
CA LYS A 771 1.20 -16.29 14.35
C LYS A 771 0.46 -17.48 13.73
N GLY A 772 1.05 -18.67 13.84
CA GLY A 772 0.45 -19.91 13.35
C GLY A 772 1.32 -21.15 13.60
N ASP A 773 0.85 -22.29 13.12
CA ASP A 773 1.54 -23.57 13.34
C ASP A 773 2.72 -23.78 12.38
N VAL A 774 3.73 -24.53 12.82
CA VAL A 774 4.80 -25.04 11.96
C VAL A 774 4.73 -26.56 11.90
N LYS A 775 4.70 -27.13 10.69
CA LYS A 775 4.73 -28.57 10.44
C LYS A 775 6.03 -28.92 9.73
N LEU A 776 6.83 -29.81 10.31
CA LEU A 776 8.13 -30.24 9.82
C LEU A 776 8.06 -31.71 9.39
N ALA A 777 8.27 -32.00 8.12
CA ALA A 777 8.54 -33.37 7.69
C ALA A 777 9.87 -33.88 8.26
N LYS A 778 10.16 -35.17 8.07
CA LYS A 778 11.46 -35.74 8.40
C LYS A 778 12.57 -34.92 7.74
N ASP A 779 13.63 -34.62 8.48
CA ASP A 779 14.80 -33.86 8.02
C ASP A 779 14.54 -32.40 7.61
N ALA A 780 13.29 -31.91 7.69
CA ALA A 780 12.96 -30.49 7.55
C ALA A 780 13.47 -29.70 8.76
N THR A 781 13.88 -28.45 8.56
CA THR A 781 14.45 -27.61 9.62
C THR A 781 13.73 -26.27 9.77
N LEU A 782 13.47 -25.88 11.01
CA LEU A 782 13.22 -24.50 11.43
C LEU A 782 14.48 -23.97 12.15
N SER A 783 14.93 -22.75 11.88
CA SER A 783 15.99 -22.10 12.64
C SER A 783 15.59 -20.71 13.11
N TRP A 784 15.95 -20.37 14.36
CA TRP A 784 15.82 -19.03 14.92
C TRP A 784 17.14 -18.30 14.80
N GLN A 785 17.12 -17.10 14.21
CA GLN A 785 18.33 -16.31 13.97
C GLN A 785 18.18 -14.90 14.54
N ARG A 786 19.31 -14.33 14.97
CA ARG A 786 19.45 -12.89 15.22
C ARG A 786 20.50 -12.33 14.26
N GLY A 787 20.08 -11.47 13.34
CA GLY A 787 20.91 -11.11 12.19
C GLY A 787 21.43 -12.37 11.46
N SER A 788 22.75 -12.54 11.37
CA SER A 788 23.38 -13.73 10.75
C SER A 788 23.72 -14.87 11.72
N THR A 789 23.37 -14.73 12.99
CA THR A 789 23.72 -15.73 14.03
C THR A 789 22.54 -16.65 14.31
N GLU A 790 22.71 -17.95 14.08
CA GLU A 790 21.75 -18.96 14.53
C GLU A 790 21.82 -19.13 16.05
N LEU A 791 20.67 -19.10 16.71
CA LEU A 791 20.54 -19.33 18.16
C LEU A 791 20.15 -20.77 18.45
N ALA A 792 19.15 -21.25 17.72
CA ALA A 792 18.62 -22.58 17.86
C ALA A 792 18.04 -23.07 16.52
N SER A 793 17.90 -24.38 16.39
CA SER A 793 17.17 -25.01 15.30
C SER A 793 16.30 -26.15 15.80
N LEU A 794 15.22 -26.42 15.09
CA LEU A 794 14.31 -27.53 15.30
C LEU A 794 14.27 -28.38 14.04
N LYS A 795 14.41 -29.70 14.19
CA LYS A 795 14.43 -30.64 13.08
C LYS A 795 13.35 -31.70 13.25
N GLY A 796 12.56 -31.95 12.20
CA GLY A 796 11.55 -33.00 12.21
C GLY A 796 12.17 -34.41 12.29
N THR A 797 11.59 -35.29 13.12
CA THR A 797 12.04 -36.68 13.29
C THR A 797 11.35 -37.64 12.29
N ALA A 798 11.59 -38.95 12.43
CA ALA A 798 11.07 -39.99 11.53
C ALA A 798 9.53 -40.03 11.41
N GLU A 799 8.78 -39.43 12.35
CA GLU A 799 7.31 -39.40 12.37
C GLU A 799 6.69 -38.02 12.04
N SER A 800 7.50 -37.06 11.54
CA SER A 800 7.17 -35.62 11.34
C SER A 800 7.02 -34.84 12.65
N GLY A 801 7.66 -33.68 12.74
CA GLY A 801 7.62 -32.80 13.92
C GLY A 801 6.68 -31.61 13.73
N ALA A 802 6.26 -30.97 14.81
CA ALA A 802 5.42 -29.77 14.76
C ALA A 802 5.66 -28.80 15.93
N LEU A 803 5.41 -27.52 15.68
CA LEU A 803 5.13 -26.50 16.69
C LEU A 803 3.68 -26.06 16.51
N GLU A 804 2.84 -26.34 17.50
CA GLU A 804 1.42 -26.00 17.47
C GLU A 804 1.15 -24.91 18.50
N LYS A 805 0.62 -23.77 18.06
CA LYS A 805 0.27 -22.64 18.93
C LYS A 805 1.44 -22.16 19.82
N VAL A 806 2.66 -22.17 19.28
CA VAL A 806 3.88 -21.72 19.97
C VAL A 806 4.29 -20.34 19.44
N GLU A 807 4.44 -19.37 20.34
CA GLU A 807 5.10 -18.11 20.05
C GLU A 807 6.59 -18.21 20.41
N SER A 808 7.44 -17.50 19.67
CA SER A 808 8.86 -17.38 20.00
C SER A 808 9.30 -15.92 20.08
N THR A 809 10.11 -15.60 21.09
CA THR A 809 10.68 -14.26 21.30
C THR A 809 12.20 -14.38 21.49
N ILE A 810 12.98 -13.51 20.86
CA ILE A 810 14.43 -13.43 21.04
C ILE A 810 14.72 -12.22 21.92
N SER A 811 15.07 -12.43 23.19
CA SER A 811 15.29 -11.33 24.15
C SER A 811 16.71 -10.79 24.14
N SER A 812 17.69 -11.55 23.63
CA SER A 812 19.06 -11.10 23.46
C SER A 812 19.78 -11.88 22.36
N ALA A 813 21.02 -11.52 22.04
CA ALA A 813 21.83 -12.26 21.07
C ALA A 813 22.16 -13.71 21.50
N THR A 814 21.79 -14.10 22.71
CA THR A 814 22.03 -15.44 23.26
C THR A 814 20.81 -15.99 23.99
N GLN A 815 19.64 -15.37 23.89
CA GLN A 815 18.46 -15.81 24.64
C GLN A 815 17.22 -15.90 23.74
N LEU A 816 16.62 -17.08 23.70
CA LEU A 816 15.38 -17.43 23.02
C LEU A 816 14.33 -17.80 24.08
N ARG A 817 13.08 -17.41 23.88
CA ARG A 817 11.94 -17.83 24.68
C ARG A 817 10.90 -18.41 23.75
N LEU A 818 10.37 -19.59 24.06
CA LEU A 818 9.24 -20.22 23.39
C LEU A 818 8.10 -20.32 24.40
N GLU A 819 6.92 -19.86 24.04
CA GLU A 819 5.77 -19.88 24.93
C GLU A 819 4.50 -20.27 24.19
N SER A 820 3.46 -20.73 24.90
CA SER A 820 2.16 -20.93 24.27
C SER A 820 1.57 -19.59 23.83
N ALA A 821 0.81 -19.62 22.74
CA ALA A 821 -0.01 -18.48 22.37
C ALA A 821 -1.00 -18.13 23.49
N GLU A 822 -1.34 -16.86 23.63
CA GLU A 822 -2.20 -16.37 24.71
C GLU A 822 -3.54 -17.13 24.74
N GLY A 823 -3.86 -17.73 25.89
CA GLY A 823 -5.10 -18.49 26.09
C GLY A 823 -5.14 -19.88 25.44
N GLU A 824 -4.02 -20.37 24.88
CA GLU A 824 -3.93 -21.64 24.16
C GLU A 824 -2.94 -22.60 24.83
N SER A 825 -3.05 -23.91 24.53
CA SER A 825 -2.07 -24.92 24.96
C SER A 825 -1.06 -25.18 23.85
N GLY A 826 0.16 -24.65 23.99
CA GLY A 826 1.23 -24.79 23.00
C GLY A 826 1.91 -26.17 23.07
N ARG A 827 2.37 -26.69 21.92
CA ARG A 827 3.00 -28.02 21.83
C ARG A 827 4.19 -28.07 20.89
N ILE A 828 5.26 -28.75 21.33
CA ILE A 828 6.37 -29.22 20.51
C ILE A 828 6.23 -30.74 20.36
N ALA A 829 6.08 -31.20 19.13
CA ALA A 829 5.83 -32.61 18.83
C ALA A 829 6.91 -33.19 17.93
N SER A 830 7.38 -34.40 18.24
CA SER A 830 8.20 -35.27 17.38
C SER A 830 9.37 -34.55 16.70
N ALA A 831 10.07 -33.69 17.43
CA ALA A 831 11.11 -32.82 16.89
C ALA A 831 12.37 -32.77 17.76
N VAL A 832 13.54 -32.59 17.13
CA VAL A 832 14.84 -32.43 17.81
C VAL A 832 15.22 -30.95 17.78
N MET A 833 15.26 -30.32 18.95
CA MET A 833 15.78 -28.98 19.13
C MET A 833 17.30 -29.01 19.35
N SER A 834 18.03 -28.11 18.71
CA SER A 834 19.49 -27.97 18.84
C SER A 834 19.82 -26.54 19.22
N LEU A 835 20.55 -26.36 20.33
CA LEU A 835 20.95 -25.04 20.84
C LEU A 835 22.42 -24.76 20.56
N GLN A 836 22.71 -23.54 20.09
CA GLN A 836 24.06 -23.09 19.81
C GLN A 836 24.82 -22.69 21.09
N LYS A 837 26.14 -22.49 20.96
CA LYS A 837 27.04 -22.24 22.09
C LYS A 837 26.59 -21.03 22.91
N ASN A 838 26.54 -21.17 24.23
CA ASN A 838 26.12 -20.12 25.18
C ASN A 838 24.68 -19.58 24.98
N VAL A 839 23.84 -20.28 24.20
CA VAL A 839 22.44 -19.89 24.02
C VAL A 839 21.58 -20.42 25.16
N SER A 840 20.77 -19.53 25.71
CA SER A 840 19.76 -19.87 26.72
C SER A 840 18.40 -19.91 26.04
N VAL A 841 17.68 -21.03 26.15
CA VAL A 841 16.27 -21.11 25.76
C VAL A 841 15.38 -21.19 26.99
N GLU A 842 14.27 -20.47 27.00
CA GLU A 842 13.23 -20.55 28.00
C GLU A 842 11.97 -21.13 27.36
N LEU A 843 11.39 -22.17 27.93
CA LEU A 843 10.14 -22.79 27.48
C LEU A 843 9.05 -22.45 28.51
N CYS A 844 7.93 -21.88 28.07
CA CYS A 844 6.87 -21.41 28.96
C CYS A 844 5.50 -21.95 28.54
N GLU A 845 4.76 -22.61 29.44
CA GLU A 845 3.39 -23.09 29.14
C GLU A 845 3.30 -24.05 27.92
N LEU A 846 4.37 -24.80 27.62
CA LEU A 846 4.42 -25.72 26.47
C LEU A 846 4.26 -27.20 26.86
N TYR A 847 3.82 -28.03 25.91
CA TYR A 847 3.87 -29.49 25.99
C TYR A 847 4.91 -30.05 25.04
N LEU A 848 5.94 -30.72 25.56
CA LEU A 848 6.93 -31.46 24.76
C LEU A 848 6.56 -32.94 24.77
N ASP A 849 6.28 -33.49 23.58
CA ASP A 849 5.91 -34.91 23.48
C ASP A 849 7.10 -35.87 23.66
N SER A 850 6.80 -37.17 23.85
CA SER A 850 7.81 -38.20 24.10
C SER A 850 8.70 -38.51 22.91
N SER A 851 8.36 -38.03 21.71
CA SER A 851 9.15 -38.19 20.51
C SER A 851 10.05 -36.98 20.24
N SER A 852 10.02 -35.97 21.12
CA SER A 852 10.83 -34.77 21.04
C SER A 852 12.14 -34.89 21.85
N ALA A 853 13.16 -34.15 21.43
CA ALA A 853 14.49 -34.15 22.04
C ALA A 853 15.08 -32.74 22.07
N ILE A 854 15.88 -32.42 23.08
CA ILE A 854 16.68 -31.20 23.11
C ILE A 854 18.15 -31.58 23.17
N THR A 855 18.93 -30.95 22.30
CA THR A 855 20.39 -31.07 22.23
C THR A 855 21.03 -29.71 22.39
N SER A 856 22.17 -29.66 23.07
CA SER A 856 22.83 -28.41 23.41
C SER A 856 24.32 -28.45 23.13
N ALA A 857 24.84 -27.32 22.66
CA ALA A 857 26.26 -27.03 22.59
C ALA A 857 26.79 -26.48 23.94
N ASP A 858 28.10 -26.27 24.02
CA ASP A 858 28.79 -25.79 25.20
C ASP A 858 28.19 -24.49 25.77
N GLY A 859 28.01 -24.41 27.08
CA GLY A 859 27.47 -23.24 27.79
C GLY A 859 25.99 -22.90 27.54
N ALA A 860 25.24 -23.67 26.75
CA ALA A 860 23.82 -23.44 26.52
C ALA A 860 22.95 -23.84 27.74
N THR A 861 21.80 -23.18 27.93
CA THR A 861 20.88 -23.45 29.04
C THR A 861 19.43 -23.62 28.57
N VAL A 862 18.60 -24.40 29.28
CA VAL A 862 17.17 -24.62 28.98
C VAL A 862 16.33 -24.43 30.24
N SER A 863 15.68 -23.28 30.40
CA SER A 863 14.72 -23.04 31.49
C SER A 863 13.32 -23.48 31.08
N MET A 864 12.49 -23.94 32.03
CA MET A 864 11.13 -24.42 31.77
C MET A 864 10.15 -23.85 32.82
N GLN A 865 9.27 -22.95 32.44
CA GLN A 865 8.20 -22.43 33.31
C GLN A 865 6.87 -23.05 32.90
N GLU A 866 6.13 -23.66 33.84
CA GLU A 866 4.78 -24.20 33.56
C GLU A 866 4.70 -25.12 32.32
N THR A 867 5.82 -25.76 31.97
CA THR A 867 6.00 -26.55 30.75
C THR A 867 5.99 -28.03 31.13
N THR A 868 5.24 -28.82 30.37
CA THR A 868 5.12 -30.28 30.55
C THR A 868 6.05 -31.01 29.60
N LEU A 869 6.89 -31.89 30.15
CA LEU A 869 7.67 -32.85 29.38
C LEU A 869 7.03 -34.24 29.50
N ALA A 870 6.53 -34.80 28.40
CA ALA A 870 6.00 -36.15 28.38
C ALA A 870 7.11 -37.18 28.13
N LEU A 871 7.40 -38.03 29.11
CA LEU A 871 8.34 -39.15 28.99
C LEU A 871 7.51 -40.44 28.93
N GLY A 872 7.31 -41.00 27.73
CA GLY A 872 6.35 -42.10 27.53
C GLY A 872 6.75 -43.20 26.55
N SER A 873 7.81 -43.00 25.76
CA SER A 873 8.32 -44.00 24.83
C SER A 873 9.80 -44.28 25.10
N ALA A 874 10.23 -45.54 24.94
CA ALA A 874 11.65 -45.83 24.77
C ALA A 874 12.18 -44.92 23.65
N ASN A 875 13.22 -44.13 23.91
CA ASN A 875 13.92 -43.20 22.98
C ASN A 875 13.65 -41.69 23.11
N THR A 876 12.98 -41.15 24.15
CA THR A 876 13.07 -39.70 24.43
C THR A 876 14.51 -39.38 24.90
N GLN A 877 15.30 -38.65 24.10
CA GLN A 877 16.71 -38.36 24.39
C GLN A 877 16.93 -36.86 24.65
N LEU A 878 17.44 -36.50 25.83
CA LEU A 878 18.07 -35.20 26.07
C LEU A 878 19.58 -35.41 25.90
N THR A 879 20.19 -34.83 24.87
CA THR A 879 21.60 -35.13 24.53
C THR A 879 22.48 -33.89 24.65
N SER A 880 23.38 -33.89 25.62
CA SER A 880 24.45 -32.89 25.68
C SER A 880 25.64 -33.33 24.82
N THR A 881 26.11 -32.49 23.91
CA THR A 881 27.14 -32.86 22.91
C THR A 881 28.59 -32.70 23.39
N THR A 882 28.83 -32.18 24.60
CA THR A 882 30.19 -32.04 25.18
C THR A 882 30.25 -32.41 26.68
N LEU A 883 31.45 -32.74 27.17
CA LEU A 883 31.69 -33.28 28.52
C LEU A 883 31.55 -32.25 29.67
N ASP A 884 31.33 -30.96 29.38
CA ASP A 884 31.29 -29.86 30.36
C ASP A 884 29.96 -29.05 30.37
N SER A 885 28.92 -29.49 29.66
CA SER A 885 27.68 -28.71 29.47
C SER A 885 26.60 -29.04 30.52
N ALA A 886 26.10 -28.02 31.22
CA ALA A 886 24.97 -28.13 32.15
C ALA A 886 23.66 -27.79 31.44
N LEU A 887 22.84 -28.81 31.15
CA LEU A 887 21.43 -28.60 30.84
C LEU A 887 20.70 -28.28 32.16
N THR A 888 20.47 -27.01 32.44
CA THR A 888 19.81 -26.57 33.69
C THR A 888 18.29 -26.52 33.50
N LEU A 889 17.60 -27.63 33.76
CA LEU A 889 16.13 -27.64 33.79
C LEU A 889 15.67 -26.92 35.06
N SER A 890 15.30 -25.64 34.91
CA SER A 890 14.68 -24.87 35.97
C SER A 890 13.17 -24.92 35.82
N LEU A 891 12.48 -25.71 36.64
CA LEU A 891 11.01 -25.84 36.67
C LEU A 891 10.40 -24.71 37.52
N GLY A 892 9.77 -23.72 36.87
CA GLY A 892 8.97 -22.65 37.50
C GLY A 892 7.52 -23.09 37.70
N GLY A 893 6.97 -22.93 38.92
CA GLY A 893 5.83 -23.71 39.40
C GLY A 893 4.43 -23.39 38.88
N SER A 894 3.78 -24.40 38.31
CA SER A 894 2.40 -24.89 38.55
C SER A 894 2.34 -26.30 37.93
N VAL A 895 1.49 -27.18 38.46
CA VAL A 895 1.74 -28.62 38.47
C VAL A 895 0.80 -29.38 37.53
N ASP A 896 1.26 -29.75 36.34
CA ASP A 896 0.55 -30.71 35.44
C ASP A 896 1.50 -31.53 34.55
N THR A 897 2.59 -32.09 35.10
CA THR A 897 3.51 -32.98 34.34
C THR A 897 3.18 -34.47 34.56
N ARG A 898 2.83 -35.21 33.50
CA ARG A 898 2.39 -36.62 33.53
C ARG A 898 3.45 -37.59 33.01
N MET A 899 3.61 -38.75 33.68
CA MET A 899 4.54 -39.82 33.32
C MET A 899 3.83 -41.18 33.42
N LEU A 900 3.83 -41.97 32.34
CA LEU A 900 3.06 -43.23 32.24
C LEU A 900 3.99 -44.45 32.32
N LEU A 901 3.61 -45.54 33.02
CA LEU A 901 3.71 -47.00 32.67
C LEU A 901 3.70 -48.00 33.88
N ALA A 902 3.46 -49.29 33.58
CA ALA A 902 2.69 -50.32 34.31
C ALA A 902 3.38 -51.24 35.38
N ALA A 903 2.56 -52.12 35.99
CA ALA A 903 2.57 -52.68 37.36
C ALA A 903 3.67 -53.61 37.92
N GLY A 904 3.89 -53.49 39.26
CA GLY A 904 4.47 -54.47 40.20
C GLY A 904 5.72 -53.97 40.94
N THR A 905 5.70 -53.90 42.30
CA THR A 905 6.71 -53.27 43.19
C THR A 905 7.57 -52.24 42.47
N VAL A 906 6.98 -51.07 42.21
CA VAL A 906 7.42 -50.21 41.11
C VAL A 906 8.68 -49.45 41.51
N VAL A 907 9.84 -49.96 41.11
CA VAL A 907 11.01 -49.11 40.87
C VAL A 907 10.72 -48.42 39.53
N LEU A 908 10.42 -47.14 39.58
CA LEU A 908 10.31 -46.30 38.39
C LEU A 908 11.74 -45.89 38.03
N ASP A 909 12.35 -46.65 37.13
CA ASP A 909 13.66 -46.30 36.59
C ASP A 909 13.52 -45.17 35.55
N VAL A 910 13.88 -43.95 35.94
CA VAL A 910 14.28 -42.89 35.00
C VAL A 910 15.72 -43.19 34.59
N GLU A 911 15.88 -44.31 33.90
CA GLU A 911 17.15 -44.68 33.28
C GLU A 911 17.27 -43.99 31.93
N SER A 912 18.03 -42.91 31.91
CA SER A 912 18.50 -42.35 30.65
C SER A 912 19.85 -42.99 30.29
N ALA A 913 19.82 -44.19 29.73
CA ALA A 913 20.97 -44.80 29.06
C ALA A 913 21.48 -43.96 27.85
N ALA A 914 20.76 -42.88 27.49
CA ALA A 914 21.03 -42.01 26.35
C ALA A 914 21.68 -40.65 26.72
N LEU A 915 21.92 -40.36 28.01
CA LEU A 915 22.58 -39.11 28.42
C LEU A 915 24.10 -39.28 28.29
N SER A 916 24.73 -38.53 27.38
CA SER A 916 26.20 -38.45 27.24
C SER A 916 26.87 -37.45 28.21
N GLY A 917 26.09 -36.76 29.07
CA GLY A 917 26.56 -35.76 30.04
C GLY A 917 25.63 -35.66 31.28
N SER A 918 25.95 -34.79 32.24
CA SER A 918 25.16 -34.65 33.48
C SER A 918 23.99 -33.67 33.36
N LEU A 919 22.76 -34.14 33.60
CA LEU A 919 21.54 -33.35 33.77
C LEU A 919 21.46 -32.81 35.19
N THR A 920 21.35 -31.49 35.39
CA THR A 920 21.18 -30.90 36.73
C THR A 920 19.80 -30.27 36.86
N LEU A 921 18.99 -30.78 37.80
CA LEU A 921 17.66 -30.27 38.11
C LEU A 921 17.76 -29.22 39.24
N THR A 922 17.31 -28.00 38.96
CA THR A 922 17.30 -26.86 39.91
C THR A 922 15.86 -26.37 40.09
N GLY A 923 15.25 -26.59 41.24
CA GLY A 923 13.86 -26.16 41.50
C GLY A 923 13.44 -26.40 42.95
N THR A 924 12.32 -25.82 43.36
CA THR A 924 11.75 -25.99 44.72
C THR A 924 10.66 -27.08 44.78
N GLY A 925 10.17 -27.53 43.63
CA GLY A 925 9.10 -28.53 43.52
C GLY A 925 9.27 -29.44 42.30
N MET A 926 8.93 -30.71 42.45
CA MET A 926 8.78 -31.69 41.37
C MET A 926 7.48 -32.45 41.60
N VAL A 927 6.68 -32.68 40.56
CA VAL A 927 5.48 -33.49 40.71
C VAL A 927 5.46 -34.64 39.72
N ILE A 928 4.97 -35.78 40.19
CA ILE A 928 4.88 -37.03 39.45
C ILE A 928 3.42 -37.49 39.45
N ASP A 929 2.74 -37.45 38.32
CA ASP A 929 1.35 -37.89 38.24
C ASP A 929 1.26 -39.38 37.87
N PHE A 930 0.72 -40.19 38.78
CA PHE A 930 0.44 -41.61 38.66
C PHE A 930 -1.02 -41.90 38.22
N THR A 931 -1.86 -40.89 38.00
CA THR A 931 -3.30 -41.09 37.69
C THR A 931 -3.58 -41.64 36.29
N GLU A 932 -2.63 -41.52 35.35
CA GLU A 932 -2.78 -42.13 34.01
C GLU A 932 -2.19 -43.53 33.90
N LEU A 933 -1.76 -44.11 35.02
CA LEU A 933 -1.25 -45.46 35.05
C LEU A 933 -2.38 -46.46 34.82
N THR A 934 -2.16 -47.41 33.92
CA THR A 934 -3.13 -48.48 33.63
C THR A 934 -3.38 -49.41 34.83
N THR A 935 -2.61 -49.28 35.91
CA THR A 935 -2.78 -50.00 37.17
C THR A 935 -2.56 -49.03 38.34
N PRO A 936 -3.47 -48.96 39.34
CA PRO A 936 -3.30 -48.11 40.51
C PRO A 936 -1.99 -48.42 41.25
N VAL A 937 -1.29 -47.38 41.70
CA VAL A 937 -0.02 -47.53 42.43
C VAL A 937 -0.26 -47.34 43.92
N GLU A 938 0.17 -48.31 44.72
CA GLU A 938 -0.09 -48.37 46.16
C GLU A 938 1.20 -48.73 46.91
N GLY A 939 1.36 -48.25 48.15
CA GLY A 939 2.49 -48.58 49.02
C GLY A 939 3.72 -47.67 48.85
N LEU A 940 4.91 -48.22 49.13
CA LEU A 940 6.18 -47.49 48.97
C LEU A 940 6.61 -47.53 47.50
N VAL A 941 6.60 -46.37 46.85
CA VAL A 941 7.08 -46.17 45.48
C VAL A 941 8.46 -45.55 45.51
N ARG A 942 9.38 -46.09 44.72
CA ARG A 942 10.73 -45.56 44.54
C ARG A 942 10.89 -45.13 43.10
N VAL A 943 11.26 -43.87 42.88
CA VAL A 943 11.67 -43.34 41.59
C VAL A 943 13.19 -43.25 41.59
N HIS A 944 13.83 -43.98 40.69
CA HIS A 944 15.26 -43.90 40.43
C HIS A 944 15.52 -42.88 39.33
N PHE A 945 16.54 -42.06 39.53
CA PHE A 945 17.13 -41.16 38.56
C PHE A 945 18.55 -41.68 38.31
N GLY A 946 18.85 -42.06 37.07
CA GLY A 946 20.14 -42.65 36.72
C GLY A 946 21.35 -41.74 37.05
N GLU A 947 22.56 -42.30 37.04
CA GLU A 947 23.81 -41.64 37.50
C GLU A 947 24.12 -40.28 36.85
N ASN A 948 23.57 -40.04 35.67
CA ASN A 948 23.73 -38.81 34.91
C ASN A 948 22.72 -37.71 35.32
N VAL A 949 21.80 -37.95 36.24
CA VAL A 949 20.84 -36.96 36.75
C VAL A 949 21.23 -36.53 38.17
N LYS A 950 21.46 -35.23 38.36
CA LYS A 950 21.87 -34.62 39.62
C LYS A 950 20.85 -33.58 40.08
N PHE A 951 20.61 -33.52 41.38
CA PHE A 951 19.76 -32.52 42.02
C PHE A 951 20.63 -31.46 42.68
N ALA A 952 20.41 -30.18 42.40
CA ALA A 952 21.26 -29.11 42.91
C ALA A 952 21.04 -28.79 44.41
N ASP A 953 19.80 -28.96 44.89
CA ASP A 953 19.44 -28.71 46.30
C ASP A 953 18.31 -29.67 46.75
N THR A 954 18.67 -30.90 47.09
CA THR A 954 17.72 -31.94 47.57
C THR A 954 17.03 -31.57 48.89
N GLU A 955 17.54 -30.59 49.63
CA GLU A 955 16.94 -30.15 50.91
C GLU A 955 15.77 -29.19 50.70
N LYS A 956 15.74 -28.48 49.57
CA LYS A 956 14.66 -27.54 49.22
C LYS A 956 13.67 -28.09 48.18
N LEU A 957 13.99 -29.22 47.55
CA LEU A 957 13.14 -29.84 46.53
C LEU A 957 11.98 -30.62 47.18
N THR A 958 10.76 -30.12 47.00
CA THR A 958 9.54 -30.80 47.42
C THR A 958 9.05 -31.70 46.29
N VAL A 959 9.08 -33.01 46.47
CA VAL A 959 8.50 -33.90 45.47
C VAL A 959 7.07 -34.26 45.88
N THR A 960 6.14 -34.23 44.95
CA THR A 960 4.73 -34.61 45.16
C THR A 960 4.36 -35.66 44.12
N ALA A 961 3.50 -36.61 44.46
CA ALA A 961 2.87 -37.47 43.49
C ALA A 961 1.36 -37.31 43.51
N PHE A 962 0.70 -37.31 42.35
CA PHE A 962 -0.74 -37.46 42.25
C PHE A 962 -1.08 -38.90 41.94
N THR A 963 -2.12 -39.44 42.55
CA THR A 963 -2.50 -40.85 42.45
C THR A 963 -4.01 -40.94 42.42
N ASP A 964 -4.57 -42.08 42.01
CA ASP A 964 -6.01 -42.32 42.08
C ASP A 964 -6.57 -42.20 43.52
N ALA A 965 -5.71 -42.34 44.54
CA ALA A 965 -6.02 -42.20 45.96
C ALA A 965 -5.78 -40.77 46.51
N GLY A 966 -5.37 -39.83 45.67
CA GLY A 966 -5.04 -38.44 46.03
C GLY A 966 -3.55 -38.11 45.99
N GLN A 967 -3.17 -36.97 46.58
CA GLN A 967 -1.80 -36.44 46.57
C GLN A 967 -0.91 -37.10 47.64
N ALA A 968 0.26 -37.59 47.27
CA ALA A 968 1.31 -38.12 48.16
C ALA A 968 2.55 -37.21 48.14
N VAL A 969 3.28 -37.10 49.25
CA VAL A 969 4.51 -36.29 49.32
C VAL A 969 5.73 -37.22 49.27
N GLY A 970 6.63 -36.93 48.33
CA GLY A 970 7.89 -37.63 48.14
C GLY A 970 9.02 -37.05 48.99
N TYR A 971 10.01 -37.87 49.30
CA TYR A 971 11.21 -37.48 50.03
C TYR A 971 12.48 -38.10 49.42
N PHE A 972 13.59 -37.37 49.50
CA PHE A 972 14.92 -37.88 49.16
C PHE A 972 15.53 -38.58 50.37
N ASP A 973 16.08 -39.78 50.17
CA ASP A 973 16.98 -40.40 51.14
C ASP A 973 18.42 -39.99 50.79
N GLN A 974 19.08 -39.20 51.65
CA GLN A 974 20.44 -38.72 51.41
C GLN A 974 21.48 -39.87 51.37
N SER A 975 21.11 -41.06 51.83
CA SER A 975 21.96 -42.25 51.74
C SER A 975 21.78 -43.06 50.44
N ASP A 976 20.76 -42.73 49.63
CA ASP A 976 20.43 -43.39 48.37
C ASP A 976 20.34 -42.34 47.24
N VAL A 977 21.51 -41.89 46.78
CA VAL A 977 21.66 -40.81 45.80
C VAL A 977 21.05 -41.27 44.47
N GLY A 978 20.14 -40.45 43.93
CA GLY A 978 19.39 -40.79 42.71
C GLY A 978 17.99 -41.35 42.99
N PHE A 979 17.51 -41.40 44.23
CA PHE A 979 16.16 -41.92 44.52
C PHE A 979 15.22 -40.92 45.19
N VAL A 980 13.96 -40.93 44.77
CA VAL A 980 12.83 -40.28 45.45
C VAL A 980 11.83 -41.34 45.90
N TYR A 981 11.38 -41.21 47.13
CA TYR A 981 10.48 -42.16 47.77
C TYR A 981 9.10 -41.54 48.03
N PHE A 982 8.03 -42.23 47.66
CA PHE A 982 6.65 -41.84 47.97
C PHE A 982 5.96 -42.93 48.79
N VAL A 983 5.11 -42.53 49.73
CA VAL A 983 4.21 -43.45 50.43
C VAL A 983 2.80 -43.15 49.96
N ILE A 984 2.26 -44.01 49.10
CA ILE A 984 0.93 -43.85 48.55
C ILE A 984 -0.05 -44.70 49.37
N PRO A 985 -1.04 -44.09 50.02
CA PRO A 985 -2.04 -44.83 50.80
C PRO A 985 -2.92 -45.69 49.87
N GLU A 986 -3.27 -46.89 50.32
CA GLU A 986 -4.24 -47.74 49.62
C GLU A 986 -5.59 -46.99 49.48
N PRO A 987 -6.29 -47.10 48.34
CA PRO A 987 -7.61 -46.51 48.15
C PRO A 987 -8.55 -47.05 49.23
N ALA A 988 -9.20 -46.13 49.95
CA ALA A 988 -9.83 -46.39 51.22
C ALA A 988 -10.82 -47.58 51.21
N THR A 989 -10.41 -48.72 51.76
CA THR A 989 -11.29 -49.55 52.60
C THR A 989 -11.02 -49.23 54.06
N GLY A 990 -11.43 -48.03 54.47
CA GLY A 990 -11.48 -47.49 55.83
C GLY A 990 -10.69 -48.18 56.95
N THR A 991 -9.46 -47.73 57.22
CA THR A 991 -8.97 -47.39 58.57
C THR A 991 -7.57 -46.77 58.47
N LEU A 992 -7.44 -45.51 58.90
CA LEU A 992 -6.16 -44.80 59.02
C LEU A 992 -5.26 -45.48 60.07
N SER A 993 -4.17 -46.13 59.66
CA SER A 993 -3.12 -46.55 60.60
C SER A 993 -2.09 -45.42 60.75
N LEU A 994 -2.08 -44.80 61.93
CA LEU A 994 -1.14 -43.76 62.37
C LEU A 994 0.32 -44.26 62.49
N LEU A 995 0.61 -45.53 62.17
CA LEU A 995 1.90 -46.17 62.43
C LEU A 995 2.95 -45.96 61.32
N ALA A 996 2.54 -45.77 60.07
CA ALA A 996 3.50 -45.59 58.97
C ALA A 996 4.14 -44.18 58.98
N LEU A 997 3.38 -43.15 59.37
CA LEU A 997 3.86 -41.76 59.41
C LEU A 997 4.89 -41.51 60.54
N ALA A 998 4.84 -42.31 61.61
CA ALA A 998 5.76 -42.19 62.75
C ALA A 998 7.14 -42.83 62.49
N ALA A 999 7.23 -43.83 61.61
CA ALA A 999 8.49 -44.51 61.31
C ALA A 999 9.43 -43.66 60.42
N LEU A 1000 8.88 -42.79 59.57
CA LEU A 1000 9.67 -41.93 58.67
C LEU A 1000 10.22 -40.67 59.38
N ALA A 1001 9.48 -40.10 60.33
CA ALA A 1001 9.93 -38.95 61.11
C ALA A 1001 11.18 -39.26 61.96
N ALA A 1002 11.45 -40.53 62.26
CA ALA A 1002 12.61 -40.96 63.04
C ALA A 1002 13.93 -41.01 62.23
N ARG A 1003 13.89 -41.03 60.89
CA ARG A 1003 15.12 -41.07 60.06
C ARG A 1003 15.71 -39.69 59.76
N ARG A 1004 14.91 -38.61 59.82
CA ARG A 1004 15.36 -37.22 59.61
C ARG A 1004 16.27 -36.63 60.70
N ARG A 1005 16.66 -37.40 61.74
CA ARG A 1005 17.47 -36.90 62.87
C ARG A 1005 18.77 -37.67 63.15
N ARG A 1006 19.26 -38.51 62.26
CA ARG A 1006 20.60 -39.11 62.42
C ARG A 1006 21.43 -39.05 61.13
N LYS A 1007 22.20 -37.96 61.08
CA LYS A 1007 23.36 -37.65 60.23
C LYS A 1007 23.11 -37.42 58.77
#